data_AF-A0AAE2ENE5-F1
#
_entry.id   AF-A0AAE2ENE5-F1
#
_cell.length_a   1.000
_cell.length_b   1.000
_cell.length_c   1.000
_cell.angle_alpha   90.00
_cell.angle_beta   90.00
_cell.angle_gamma   90.00
#
_symmetry.space_group_name_H-M   'P 1'
#
loop_
_entity.id
_entity.type
_entity.pdbx_description
1 polymer ?
#
loop_
_entity_poly.entity_id
_entity_poly.type
_entity_poly.pdbx_seq_one_letter_code
_entity_poly.pdbx_strand_id
1 'polypeptide(L)'
;MRKHKFTAILAIAAVLIAAVFLTLRCLEPEYAYMPPKEKVISKENRTNGYDMWGTFVSNKDADRLRVSSQKGAVKVDDRLHQLGRDVFYKETFGNEVFLTDILGLLDGPITVTNMTKAIAALKGKGTTNLRVELAKTANIGGKTFKKGEVIDTGIDVPKGAFAPLGMPFKYSDGKIKAGISCAACHATTHPKTMQVMEGVTNPDLNTGLLLALATNSAAYFTHSEIKSIKRFINDNSPVITAANGKKERLPDPDKLETAVDQVFLKWPRGFFDSTIDMKSNPTQIPDAYTLGDHPYSWSGAAMAGPFKGLSVFSNNVHAQNSDSLSQAPGSRALFGISPDVYIGTILQRAADRSYRYHPEKGESPSAFFAKADPTPGVPGVNQMVRPPSFPKITLAAPDGVHVGSPDKKVNEENNAVSAWQNTLEPPKPPQKAARESIEQGKAVFAKAGCISCHSGRYFTNNKVISAKEIGTEPTRAQSFKKTEKIFGESTMYAPSTTVPVKSGAKVLKVPTNHFDPKQVELAWAKNGSPGGYKVPSLIGLYWSAPYLHDGGAAVGSSLKETGITETLAKGKPADPYNSLLALIDRDLRTRVIKSNAASPDVKAVRITGKGHEFWIDPKSGFSKKEQKAVIDYLMSLQMPKE
;
A
#
# COMPACT_ATOMS: atom_id res chain seq x y z
N MET A 1 38.94 -22.38 47.29
CA MET A 1 38.64 -22.95 45.95
C MET A 1 37.24 -22.65 45.39
N ARG A 2 36.15 -22.63 46.19
CA ARG A 2 34.77 -22.35 45.69
C ARG A 2 34.54 -20.91 45.18
N LYS A 3 35.12 -19.90 45.83
CA LYS A 3 34.98 -18.48 45.42
C LYS A 3 35.58 -18.17 44.04
N HIS A 4 36.76 -18.71 43.72
CA HIS A 4 37.43 -18.47 42.43
C HIS A 4 36.70 -19.12 41.24
N LYS A 5 36.03 -20.26 41.44
CA LYS A 5 35.18 -20.87 40.41
C LYS A 5 33.92 -20.04 40.16
N PHE A 6 33.33 -19.48 41.21
CA PHE A 6 32.14 -18.63 41.10
C PHE A 6 32.44 -17.29 40.40
N THR A 7 33.58 -16.65 40.74
CA THR A 7 34.02 -15.44 40.02
C THR A 7 34.43 -15.72 38.57
N ALA A 8 35.01 -16.87 38.27
CA ALA A 8 35.31 -17.27 36.88
C ALA A 8 34.03 -17.50 36.07
N ILE A 9 33.01 -18.16 36.64
CA ILE A 9 31.69 -18.34 36.00
C ILE A 9 31.02 -16.99 35.75
N LEU A 10 31.04 -16.07 36.73
CA LEU A 10 30.50 -14.72 36.57
C LEU A 10 31.26 -13.91 35.50
N ALA A 11 32.59 -14.03 35.45
CA ALA A 11 33.40 -13.37 34.42
C ALA A 11 33.11 -13.91 33.02
N ILE A 12 33.00 -15.24 32.86
CA ILE A 12 32.63 -15.88 31.59
C ILE A 12 31.21 -15.46 31.17
N ALA A 13 30.25 -15.46 32.10
CA ALA A 13 28.90 -14.99 31.83
C ALA A 13 28.87 -13.52 31.42
N ALA A 14 29.64 -12.66 32.09
CA ALA A 14 29.76 -11.24 31.74
C ALA A 14 30.38 -11.04 30.35
N VAL A 15 31.42 -11.81 30.01
CA VAL A 15 32.05 -11.78 28.68
C VAL A 15 31.07 -12.27 27.61
N LEU A 16 30.31 -13.34 27.86
CA LEU A 16 29.30 -13.83 26.92
C LEU A 16 28.15 -12.83 26.74
N ILE A 17 27.69 -12.19 27.82
CA ILE A 17 26.67 -11.14 27.75
C ILE A 17 27.22 -9.93 26.98
N ALA A 18 28.45 -9.51 27.24
CA ALA A 18 29.10 -8.42 26.52
C ALA A 18 29.30 -8.75 25.02
N ALA A 19 29.70 -9.99 24.71
CA ALA A 19 29.86 -10.47 23.34
C ALA A 19 28.51 -10.52 22.60
N VAL A 20 27.45 -11.04 23.24
CA VAL A 20 26.08 -11.01 22.69
C VAL A 20 25.61 -9.57 22.51
N PHE A 21 25.83 -8.69 23.49
CA PHE A 21 25.45 -7.28 23.40
C PHE A 21 26.19 -6.55 22.26
N LEU A 22 27.49 -6.75 22.13
CA LEU A 22 28.30 -6.21 21.02
C LEU A 22 27.84 -6.77 19.67
N THR A 23 27.55 -8.07 19.60
CA THR A 23 27.04 -8.73 18.39
C THR A 23 25.69 -8.15 17.97
N LEU A 24 24.76 -7.98 18.92
CA LEU A 24 23.45 -7.37 18.66
C LEU A 24 23.54 -5.89 18.26
N ARG A 25 24.50 -5.14 18.85
CA ARG A 25 24.77 -3.74 18.52
C ARG A 25 25.42 -3.55 17.14
N CYS A 26 26.29 -4.47 16.72
CA CYS A 26 27.05 -4.33 15.47
C CYS A 26 26.36 -5.00 14.26
N LEU A 27 25.65 -6.11 14.46
CA LEU A 27 25.05 -6.86 13.36
C LEU A 27 23.61 -6.44 13.04
N GLU A 28 22.94 -5.70 13.95
CA GLU A 28 21.54 -5.28 13.82
C GLU A 28 20.63 -6.36 13.22
N PRO A 29 20.50 -7.54 13.86
CA PRO A 29 19.91 -8.70 13.22
C PRO A 29 18.48 -8.43 12.74
N GLU A 30 18.21 -8.91 11.53
CA GLU A 30 16.93 -8.75 10.85
C GLU A 30 16.32 -10.13 10.55
N TYR A 31 14.99 -10.22 10.64
CA TYR A 31 14.24 -11.40 10.27
C TYR A 31 12.95 -11.04 9.53
N ALA A 32 12.79 -11.60 8.34
CA ALA A 32 11.58 -11.54 7.55
C ALA A 32 11.22 -12.95 7.05
N TYR A 33 9.96 -13.35 7.19
CA TYR A 33 9.51 -14.65 6.68
C TYR A 33 9.20 -14.55 5.18
N MET A 34 10.03 -15.21 4.37
CA MET A 34 9.75 -15.50 2.97
C MET A 34 9.44 -17.00 2.83
N PRO A 35 8.24 -17.39 2.37
CA PRO A 35 7.91 -18.80 2.21
C PRO A 35 8.80 -19.46 1.14
N PRO A 36 9.22 -20.72 1.33
CA PRO A 36 9.79 -21.49 0.24
C PRO A 36 8.69 -21.83 -0.79
N LYS A 37 9.07 -22.05 -2.06
CA LYS A 37 8.11 -22.11 -3.17
C LYS A 37 7.06 -23.22 -3.01
N GLU A 38 7.40 -24.35 -2.40
CA GLU A 38 6.49 -25.47 -2.12
C GLU A 38 5.39 -25.15 -1.08
N LYS A 39 5.55 -24.05 -0.31
CA LYS A 39 4.53 -23.53 0.60
C LYS A 39 3.66 -22.43 -0.02
N VAL A 40 3.82 -22.14 -1.31
CA VAL A 40 3.08 -21.13 -2.06
C VAL A 40 2.12 -21.81 -3.03
N ILE A 41 0.87 -21.32 -3.11
CA ILE A 41 -0.16 -21.83 -4.03
C ILE A 41 -0.15 -21.08 -5.38
N SER A 42 0.18 -19.79 -5.36
CA SER A 42 0.24 -18.94 -6.54
C SER A 42 1.31 -19.44 -7.53
N LYS A 43 1.08 -19.17 -8.81
CA LYS A 43 2.00 -19.58 -9.88
C LYS A 43 2.73 -18.38 -10.44
N GLU A 44 3.90 -18.65 -11.00
CA GLU A 44 4.73 -17.68 -11.71
C GLU A 44 4.87 -18.13 -13.18
N ASN A 45 4.67 -17.21 -14.12
CA ASN A 45 5.03 -17.38 -15.52
C ASN A 45 6.18 -16.41 -15.87
N ARG A 46 7.42 -16.92 -15.90
CA ARG A 46 8.62 -16.11 -16.07
C ARG A 46 9.03 -16.03 -17.53
N THR A 47 9.36 -14.81 -17.96
CA THR A 47 9.99 -14.53 -19.26
C THR A 47 11.30 -13.79 -19.06
N ASN A 48 12.25 -14.03 -19.98
CA ASN A 48 13.58 -13.41 -19.96
C ASN A 48 13.77 -12.53 -21.20
N GLY A 49 14.33 -11.34 -21.01
CA GLY A 49 14.48 -10.32 -22.04
C GLY A 49 14.83 -8.97 -21.44
N TYR A 50 14.22 -7.91 -21.98
CA TYR A 50 14.41 -6.55 -21.51
C TYR A 50 13.08 -5.81 -21.47
N ASP A 51 12.85 -5.02 -20.43
CA ASP A 51 11.83 -3.96 -20.48
C ASP A 51 12.48 -2.68 -20.99
N MET A 52 11.95 -2.13 -22.07
CA MET A 52 12.30 -0.82 -22.59
C MET A 52 11.09 0.10 -22.44
N TRP A 53 11.03 0.83 -21.33
CA TRP A 53 9.96 1.79 -21.03
C TRP A 53 8.55 1.19 -21.11
N GLY A 54 8.38 -0.04 -20.63
CA GLY A 54 7.10 -0.77 -20.70
C GLY A 54 6.87 -1.61 -21.95
N THR A 55 7.83 -1.64 -22.87
CA THR A 55 7.81 -2.56 -24.02
C THR A 55 8.79 -3.71 -23.77
N PHE A 56 8.28 -4.93 -23.72
CA PHE A 56 9.12 -6.12 -23.60
C PHE A 56 9.85 -6.41 -24.93
N VAL A 57 11.15 -6.65 -24.84
CA VAL A 57 12.03 -7.01 -25.96
C VAL A 57 12.69 -8.35 -25.65
N SER A 58 12.52 -9.32 -26.55
CA SER A 58 13.14 -10.64 -26.40
C SER A 58 14.67 -10.55 -26.44
N ASN A 59 15.37 -11.52 -25.85
CA ASN A 59 16.83 -11.61 -25.94
C ASN A 59 17.31 -11.65 -27.41
N LYS A 60 16.56 -12.30 -28.29
CA LYS A 60 16.88 -12.40 -29.73
C LYS A 60 16.83 -11.04 -30.43
N ASP A 61 15.92 -10.16 -30.01
CA ASP A 61 15.73 -8.84 -30.63
C ASP A 61 16.59 -7.74 -30.00
N ALA A 62 17.12 -7.97 -28.78
CA ALA A 62 17.86 -6.98 -28.00
C ALA A 62 19.10 -6.44 -28.74
N ASP A 63 19.87 -7.32 -29.39
CA ASP A 63 21.09 -6.95 -30.12
C ASP A 63 20.75 -6.08 -31.35
N ARG A 64 19.73 -6.48 -32.13
CA ARG A 64 19.26 -5.73 -33.31
C ARG A 64 18.84 -4.32 -32.93
N LEU A 65 18.16 -4.17 -31.80
CA LEU A 65 17.63 -2.90 -31.30
C LEU A 65 18.64 -2.09 -30.46
N ARG A 66 19.87 -2.61 -30.26
CA ARG A 66 20.92 -2.00 -29.43
C ARG A 66 20.39 -1.56 -28.06
N VAL A 67 19.63 -2.46 -27.43
CA VAL A 67 19.02 -2.31 -26.10
C VAL A 67 20.13 -2.22 -25.06
N SER A 68 20.06 -1.24 -24.16
CA SER A 68 21.04 -1.09 -23.08
C SER A 68 20.48 -0.30 -21.91
N SER A 69 21.01 -0.54 -20.71
CA SER A 69 20.65 0.21 -19.51
C SER A 69 20.95 1.71 -19.64
N GLN A 70 21.96 2.09 -20.42
CA GLN A 70 22.28 3.49 -20.69
C GLN A 70 21.20 4.23 -21.51
N LYS A 71 20.25 3.49 -22.10
CA LYS A 71 19.08 4.01 -22.83
C LYS A 71 17.76 3.78 -22.10
N GLY A 72 17.81 3.29 -20.86
CA GLY A 72 16.63 3.04 -20.03
C GLY A 72 16.14 1.59 -20.00
N ALA A 73 16.86 0.66 -20.65
CA ALA A 73 16.45 -0.74 -20.64
C ALA A 73 16.75 -1.42 -19.29
N VAL A 74 15.78 -2.17 -18.78
CA VAL A 74 15.92 -3.03 -17.61
C VAL A 74 16.05 -4.46 -18.11
N LYS A 75 17.16 -5.13 -17.77
CA LYS A 75 17.33 -6.55 -18.10
C LYS A 75 16.45 -7.40 -17.19
N VAL A 76 15.57 -8.21 -17.79
CA VAL A 76 14.67 -9.13 -17.09
C VAL A 76 15.26 -10.53 -17.19
N ASP A 77 15.80 -11.04 -16.09
CA ASP A 77 16.35 -12.39 -15.95
C ASP A 77 15.98 -12.99 -14.58
N ASP A 78 16.37 -14.24 -14.34
CA ASP A 78 16.06 -14.94 -13.09
C ASP A 78 16.62 -14.25 -11.85
N ARG A 79 17.74 -13.52 -11.97
CA ARG A 79 18.29 -12.71 -10.88
C ARG A 79 17.35 -11.57 -10.55
N LEU A 80 16.84 -10.86 -11.56
CA LEU A 80 15.87 -9.77 -11.34
C LEU A 80 14.58 -10.31 -10.72
N HIS A 81 14.06 -11.44 -11.20
CA HIS A 81 12.87 -12.07 -10.63
C HIS A 81 13.06 -12.51 -9.18
N GLN A 82 14.23 -13.08 -8.86
CA GLN A 82 14.55 -13.47 -7.48
C GLN A 82 14.66 -12.24 -6.57
N LEU A 83 15.36 -11.19 -7.02
CA LEU A 83 15.41 -9.92 -6.29
C LEU A 83 14.01 -9.34 -6.09
N GLY A 84 13.13 -9.42 -7.08
CA GLY A 84 11.76 -8.93 -6.97
C GLY A 84 10.96 -9.64 -5.89
N ARG A 85 11.09 -10.97 -5.80
CA ARG A 85 10.49 -11.76 -4.73
C ARG A 85 11.09 -11.46 -3.36
N ASP A 86 12.41 -11.24 -3.29
CA ASP A 86 13.07 -10.82 -2.04
C ASP A 86 12.58 -9.45 -1.58
N VAL A 87 12.50 -8.46 -2.49
CA VAL A 87 11.95 -7.13 -2.21
C VAL A 87 10.51 -7.22 -1.71
N PHE A 88 9.69 -8.04 -2.37
CA PHE A 88 8.29 -8.20 -2.00
C PHE A 88 8.07 -8.67 -0.55
N TYR A 89 8.92 -9.56 -0.04
CA TYR A 89 8.78 -10.17 1.29
C TYR A 89 9.61 -9.54 2.40
N LYS A 90 10.77 -8.97 2.06
CA LYS A 90 11.82 -8.65 3.03
C LYS A 90 12.14 -7.16 3.08
N GLU A 91 12.12 -6.49 1.94
CA GLU A 91 12.61 -5.11 1.87
C GLU A 91 11.64 -4.14 2.53
N THR A 92 12.17 -3.32 3.44
CA THR A 92 11.43 -2.25 4.15
C THR A 92 11.90 -0.86 3.74
N PHE A 93 13.06 -0.75 3.09
CA PHE A 93 13.73 0.53 2.82
C PHE A 93 13.89 1.37 4.09
N GLY A 94 14.08 0.75 5.27
CA GLY A 94 14.26 1.44 6.55
C GLY A 94 12.95 1.93 7.21
N ASN A 95 11.78 1.57 6.67
CA ASN A 95 10.51 2.07 7.20
C ASN A 95 10.18 1.65 8.63
N GLU A 96 10.90 0.69 9.20
CA GLU A 96 10.81 0.34 10.61
C GLU A 96 11.16 1.52 11.54
N VAL A 97 11.99 2.47 11.07
CA VAL A 97 12.27 3.72 11.79
C VAL A 97 11.00 4.56 11.87
N PHE A 98 10.34 4.81 10.74
CA PHE A 98 9.12 5.61 10.74
C PHE A 98 7.99 4.90 11.50
N LEU A 99 7.73 3.63 11.21
CA LEU A 99 6.60 2.89 11.78
C LEU A 99 6.77 2.58 13.27
N THR A 100 7.98 2.29 13.73
CA THR A 100 8.23 2.02 15.16
C THR A 100 8.61 3.28 15.91
N ASP A 101 9.65 4.00 15.48
CA ASP A 101 10.24 5.07 16.31
C ASP A 101 9.49 6.40 16.21
N ILE A 102 8.85 6.69 15.08
CA ILE A 102 8.12 7.95 14.89
C ILE A 102 6.62 7.76 15.15
N LEU A 103 5.99 6.80 14.48
CA LEU A 103 4.57 6.50 14.61
C LEU A 103 4.24 5.83 15.96
N GLY A 104 5.11 4.93 16.44
CA GLY A 104 4.88 4.20 17.69
C GLY A 104 3.92 3.01 17.56
N LEU A 105 3.99 2.28 16.44
CA LEU A 105 3.13 1.11 16.17
C LEU A 105 3.19 0.03 17.26
N LEU A 106 4.32 -0.06 17.97
CA LEU A 106 4.60 -1.06 19.02
C LEU A 106 4.64 -0.47 20.44
N ASP A 107 4.46 0.85 20.58
CA ASP A 107 4.50 1.59 21.85
C ASP A 107 3.10 1.84 22.44
N GLY A 108 2.07 1.56 21.62
CA GLY A 108 0.66 1.63 21.99
C GLY A 108 0.16 0.43 22.80
N PRO A 109 -1.15 0.13 22.76
CA PRO A 109 -1.73 -1.06 23.37
C PRO A 109 -1.26 -2.39 22.76
N ILE A 110 -0.85 -2.37 21.49
CA ILE A 110 -0.20 -3.50 20.82
C ILE A 110 1.29 -3.42 21.09
N THR A 111 1.89 -4.52 21.56
CA THR A 111 3.32 -4.59 21.89
C THR A 111 3.95 -5.84 21.29
N VAL A 112 5.27 -5.80 21.06
CA VAL A 112 6.04 -6.96 20.59
C VAL A 112 5.80 -8.20 21.46
N THR A 113 5.76 -8.02 22.78
CA THR A 113 5.52 -9.11 23.73
C THR A 113 4.17 -9.78 23.50
N ASN A 114 3.09 -9.00 23.36
CA ASN A 114 1.76 -9.57 23.18
C ASN A 114 1.55 -10.14 21.78
N MET A 115 2.16 -9.55 20.74
CA MET A 115 2.21 -10.15 19.41
C MET A 115 2.96 -11.49 19.43
N THR A 116 4.12 -11.55 20.07
CA THR A 116 4.92 -12.79 20.18
C THR A 116 4.16 -13.88 20.94
N LYS A 117 3.47 -13.52 22.04
CA LYS A 117 2.59 -14.44 22.76
C LYS A 117 1.46 -14.98 21.87
N ALA A 118 0.82 -14.10 21.09
CA ALA A 118 -0.24 -14.49 20.16
C ALA A 118 0.28 -15.47 19.09
N ILE A 119 1.45 -15.19 18.50
CA ILE A 119 2.08 -16.07 17.50
C ILE A 119 2.45 -17.43 18.13
N ALA A 120 3.07 -17.43 19.31
CA ALA A 120 3.43 -18.66 20.01
C ALA A 120 2.19 -19.52 20.34
N ALA A 121 1.07 -18.88 20.69
CA ALA A 121 -0.20 -19.55 20.96
C ALA A 121 -0.78 -20.29 19.73
N LEU A 122 -0.38 -19.92 18.50
CA LEU A 122 -0.77 -20.64 17.29
C LEU A 122 -0.14 -22.05 17.21
N LYS A 123 0.94 -22.32 17.95
CA LYS A 123 1.66 -23.61 17.94
C LYS A 123 1.98 -24.11 16.52
N GLY A 124 2.39 -23.18 15.65
CA GLY A 124 2.74 -23.45 14.25
C GLY A 124 1.56 -23.71 13.29
N LYS A 125 0.29 -23.61 13.74
CA LYS A 125 -0.87 -23.84 12.86
C LYS A 125 -1.06 -22.76 11.79
N GLY A 126 -0.56 -21.55 12.04
CA GLY A 126 -0.83 -20.36 11.22
C GLY A 126 -2.22 -19.77 11.46
N THR A 127 -2.48 -18.60 10.88
CA THR A 127 -3.78 -17.89 10.93
C THR A 127 -3.85 -16.85 9.81
N THR A 128 -5.06 -16.54 9.35
CA THR A 128 -5.37 -15.39 8.48
C THR A 128 -5.70 -14.13 9.27
N ASN A 129 -5.67 -14.20 10.61
CA ASN A 129 -5.98 -13.07 11.48
C ASN A 129 -5.36 -13.35 12.85
N LEU A 130 -4.19 -12.77 13.09
CA LEU A 130 -3.54 -12.84 14.38
C LEU A 130 -4.35 -12.02 15.39
N ARG A 131 -4.90 -12.69 16.39
CA ARG A 131 -5.64 -12.04 17.47
C ARG A 131 -4.71 -11.69 18.62
N VAL A 132 -4.64 -10.41 18.97
CA VAL A 132 -3.66 -9.89 19.94
C VAL A 132 -4.37 -9.32 21.15
N GLU A 133 -3.94 -9.73 22.33
CA GLU A 133 -4.39 -9.16 23.61
C GLU A 133 -3.75 -7.78 23.83
N LEU A 134 -4.53 -6.79 24.25
CA LEU A 134 -4.04 -5.44 24.52
C LEU A 134 -3.29 -5.34 25.85
N ALA A 135 -2.09 -4.77 25.82
CA ALA A 135 -1.20 -4.68 26.98
C ALA A 135 -1.63 -3.63 28.01
N LYS A 136 -2.35 -2.58 27.57
CA LYS A 136 -2.83 -1.48 28.41
C LYS A 136 -4.18 -0.95 27.90
N THR A 137 -4.94 -0.34 28.80
CA THR A 137 -6.16 0.40 28.44
C THR A 137 -5.76 1.70 27.74
N ALA A 138 -6.45 2.06 26.66
CA ALA A 138 -6.26 3.31 25.96
C ALA A 138 -7.58 3.90 25.47
N ASN A 139 -7.65 5.23 25.45
CA ASN A 139 -8.76 5.97 24.87
C ASN A 139 -8.30 6.52 23.52
N ILE A 140 -8.88 5.99 22.44
CA ILE A 140 -8.46 6.26 21.07
C ILE A 140 -9.68 6.79 20.31
N GLY A 141 -9.59 7.99 19.77
CA GLY A 141 -10.68 8.61 19.00
C GLY A 141 -12.06 8.61 19.69
N GLY A 142 -12.10 8.65 21.03
CA GLY A 142 -13.35 8.60 21.82
C GLY A 142 -13.89 7.19 22.12
N LYS A 143 -13.17 6.13 21.73
CA LYS A 143 -13.46 4.73 22.12
C LYS A 143 -12.45 4.27 23.16
N THR A 144 -12.91 3.51 24.16
CA THR A 144 -12.03 2.89 25.16
C THR A 144 -11.74 1.45 24.78
N PHE A 145 -10.47 1.14 24.58
CA PHE A 145 -9.94 -0.20 24.38
C PHE A 145 -9.36 -0.69 25.71
N LYS A 146 -9.83 -1.83 26.22
CA LYS A 146 -9.47 -2.27 27.58
C LYS A 146 -8.24 -3.16 27.56
N LYS A 147 -7.37 -3.04 28.58
CA LYS A 147 -6.33 -4.03 28.84
C LYS A 147 -6.94 -5.44 28.91
N GLY A 148 -6.29 -6.41 28.28
CA GLY A 148 -6.77 -7.80 28.23
C GLY A 148 -7.82 -8.07 27.16
N GLU A 149 -8.35 -7.04 26.49
CA GLU A 149 -9.21 -7.21 25.33
C GLU A 149 -8.41 -7.85 24.19
N VAL A 150 -9.00 -8.82 23.49
CA VAL A 150 -8.38 -9.49 22.34
C VAL A 150 -8.97 -8.90 21.07
N ILE A 151 -8.11 -8.30 20.24
CA ILE A 151 -8.53 -7.64 18.99
C ILE A 151 -8.10 -8.43 17.76
N ASP A 152 -8.88 -8.31 16.69
CA ASP A 152 -8.52 -8.78 15.35
C ASP A 152 -7.59 -7.77 14.68
N THR A 153 -6.39 -8.22 14.32
CA THR A 153 -5.42 -7.37 13.61
C THR A 153 -5.47 -7.56 12.09
N GLY A 154 -5.98 -8.71 11.61
CA GLY A 154 -5.89 -9.10 10.20
C GLY A 154 -4.46 -9.40 9.73
N ILE A 155 -3.53 -9.57 10.67
CA ILE A 155 -2.15 -9.92 10.37
C ILE A 155 -2.06 -11.43 10.13
N ASP A 156 -1.52 -11.82 8.97
CA ASP A 156 -1.38 -13.22 8.58
C ASP A 156 -0.11 -13.84 9.13
N VAL A 157 -0.22 -15.09 9.61
CA VAL A 157 0.92 -15.91 10.02
C VAL A 157 0.85 -17.25 9.28
N PRO A 158 1.77 -17.52 8.33
CA PRO A 158 1.78 -18.78 7.60
C PRO A 158 2.03 -20.00 8.49
N LYS A 159 1.62 -21.18 8.01
CA LYS A 159 1.83 -22.43 8.74
C LYS A 159 3.31 -22.70 8.99
N GLY A 160 3.66 -22.89 10.26
CA GLY A 160 5.03 -23.13 10.73
C GLY A 160 5.93 -21.89 10.75
N ALA A 161 5.41 -20.70 10.45
CA ALA A 161 6.15 -19.45 10.60
C ALA A 161 6.09 -18.93 12.04
N PHE A 162 7.16 -18.25 12.46
CA PHE A 162 7.27 -17.57 13.77
C PHE A 162 7.26 -16.05 13.66
N ALA A 163 7.05 -15.52 12.46
CA ALA A 163 6.80 -14.10 12.22
C ALA A 163 5.60 -13.94 11.28
N PRO A 164 4.94 -12.77 11.34
CA PRO A 164 3.92 -12.41 10.37
C PRO A 164 4.45 -12.35 8.94
N LEU A 165 3.54 -12.56 7.99
CA LEU A 165 3.81 -12.37 6.59
C LEU A 165 4.03 -10.88 6.30
N GLY A 166 5.18 -10.56 5.71
CA GLY A 166 5.47 -9.21 5.24
C GLY A 166 5.67 -8.14 6.31
N MET A 167 5.90 -8.51 7.57
CA MET A 167 6.33 -7.59 8.64
C MET A 167 7.74 -7.96 9.13
N PRO A 168 8.80 -7.50 8.44
CA PRO A 168 10.17 -7.70 8.89
C PRO A 168 10.41 -7.10 10.28
N PHE A 169 11.21 -7.79 11.10
CA PHE A 169 11.67 -7.27 12.38
C PHE A 169 13.17 -7.03 12.34
N LYS A 170 13.60 -5.91 12.89
CA LYS A 170 15.00 -5.54 13.04
C LYS A 170 15.30 -5.23 14.50
N TYR A 171 16.43 -5.69 15.02
CA TYR A 171 16.92 -5.23 16.33
C TYR A 171 17.96 -4.13 16.11
N SER A 172 17.63 -2.89 16.45
CA SER A 172 18.54 -1.74 16.37
C SER A 172 18.25 -0.76 17.49
N ASP A 173 19.25 0.05 17.87
CA ASP A 173 19.15 1.02 18.97
C ASP A 173 18.69 0.43 20.32
N GLY A 174 18.96 -0.85 20.54
CA GLY A 174 18.61 -1.55 21.78
C GLY A 174 17.16 -2.02 21.87
N LYS A 175 16.37 -1.92 20.80
CA LYS A 175 14.97 -2.37 20.75
C LYS A 175 14.60 -3.08 19.45
N ILE A 176 13.48 -3.80 19.47
CA ILE A 176 12.90 -4.42 18.28
C ILE A 176 12.07 -3.36 17.55
N LYS A 177 12.34 -3.19 16.25
CA LYS A 177 11.56 -2.38 15.32
C LYS A 177 10.86 -3.30 14.33
N ALA A 178 9.63 -2.98 13.99
CA ALA A 178 8.86 -3.67 12.95
C ALA A 178 8.67 -2.74 11.76
N GLY A 179 9.00 -3.26 10.58
CA GLY A 179 8.71 -2.63 9.29
C GLY A 179 7.56 -3.34 8.57
N ILE A 180 7.23 -2.83 7.40
CA ILE A 180 6.24 -3.42 6.48
C ILE A 180 6.88 -3.57 5.10
N SER A 181 6.68 -4.73 4.48
CA SER A 181 6.98 -5.00 3.07
C SER A 181 5.69 -5.14 2.27
N CYS A 182 5.79 -5.25 0.94
CA CYS A 182 4.64 -5.44 0.05
C CYS A 182 3.77 -6.64 0.45
N ALA A 183 4.38 -7.71 0.95
CA ALA A 183 3.69 -8.95 1.33
C ALA A 183 2.70 -8.81 2.49
N ALA A 184 2.76 -7.76 3.32
CA ALA A 184 1.78 -7.56 4.39
C ALA A 184 0.38 -7.26 3.83
N CYS A 185 0.34 -6.56 2.69
CA CYS A 185 -0.89 -6.12 2.03
C CYS A 185 -1.24 -6.97 0.80
N HIS A 186 -0.24 -7.44 0.05
CA HIS A 186 -0.42 -8.07 -1.27
C HIS A 186 -0.15 -9.58 -1.28
N ALA A 187 -0.06 -10.20 -0.11
CA ALA A 187 -0.10 -11.64 0.05
C ALA A 187 -0.94 -12.01 1.27
N THR A 188 -1.52 -13.20 1.24
CA THR A 188 -2.30 -13.74 2.36
C THR A 188 -2.13 -15.25 2.46
N THR A 189 -2.70 -15.85 3.48
CA THR A 189 -2.71 -17.30 3.71
C THR A 189 -4.06 -17.89 3.31
N HIS A 190 -4.03 -19.06 2.67
CA HIS A 190 -5.27 -19.73 2.29
C HIS A 190 -6.02 -20.22 3.54
N PRO A 191 -7.33 -19.90 3.70
CA PRO A 191 -8.06 -20.06 4.97
C PRO A 191 -8.21 -21.51 5.45
N LYS A 192 -7.94 -22.51 4.61
CA LYS A 192 -7.97 -23.93 4.99
C LYS A 192 -6.59 -24.57 5.13
N THR A 193 -5.67 -24.23 4.24
CA THR A 193 -4.37 -24.91 4.14
C THR A 193 -3.25 -24.13 4.81
N MET A 194 -3.46 -22.83 5.05
CA MET A 194 -2.49 -21.88 5.59
C MET A 194 -1.19 -21.78 4.77
N GLN A 195 -1.23 -22.22 3.50
CA GLN A 195 -0.21 -21.95 2.50
C GLN A 195 -0.35 -20.52 2.00
N VAL A 196 0.77 -19.93 1.56
CA VAL A 196 0.80 -18.53 1.13
C VAL A 196 0.24 -18.41 -0.30
N MET A 197 -0.53 -17.35 -0.53
CA MET A 197 -1.06 -16.94 -1.82
C MET A 197 -0.43 -15.58 -2.17
N GLU A 198 0.65 -15.62 -2.96
CA GLU A 198 1.31 -14.44 -3.52
C GLU A 198 0.37 -13.72 -4.50
N GLY A 199 0.28 -12.41 -4.41
CA GLY A 199 -0.56 -11.58 -5.28
C GLY A 199 -2.02 -11.47 -4.85
N VAL A 200 -2.52 -12.37 -4.00
CA VAL A 200 -3.84 -12.21 -3.37
C VAL A 200 -3.72 -11.15 -2.27
N THR A 201 -4.58 -10.12 -2.34
CA THR A 201 -4.66 -9.08 -1.31
C THR A 201 -5.01 -9.67 0.06
N ASN A 202 -4.47 -9.09 1.13
CA ASN A 202 -4.91 -9.38 2.49
C ASN A 202 -6.28 -8.68 2.71
N PRO A 203 -7.39 -9.45 2.77
CA PRO A 203 -8.73 -8.87 2.74
C PRO A 203 -9.18 -8.33 4.10
N ASP A 204 -8.44 -8.60 5.18
CA ASP A 204 -8.85 -8.25 6.54
C ASP A 204 -7.77 -7.57 7.40
N LEU A 205 -6.61 -7.23 6.84
CA LEU A 205 -5.60 -6.40 7.50
C LEU A 205 -6.23 -5.10 8.01
N ASN A 206 -6.18 -4.89 9.32
CA ASN A 206 -6.88 -3.81 9.99
C ASN A 206 -6.00 -2.56 10.13
N THR A 207 -5.51 -2.03 9.01
CA THR A 207 -4.56 -0.90 8.97
C THR A 207 -5.07 0.32 9.77
N GLY A 208 -6.34 0.67 9.64
CA GLY A 208 -6.95 1.78 10.36
C GLY A 208 -6.89 1.60 11.87
N LEU A 209 -7.25 0.42 12.40
CA LEU A 209 -7.13 0.16 13.83
C LEU A 209 -5.66 0.18 14.29
N LEU A 210 -4.76 -0.44 13.53
CA LEU A 210 -3.33 -0.49 13.86
C LEU A 210 -2.71 0.92 13.93
N LEU A 211 -3.04 1.79 12.96
CA LEU A 211 -2.61 3.20 12.95
C LEU A 211 -3.22 3.99 14.12
N ALA A 212 -4.52 3.82 14.42
CA ALA A 212 -5.17 4.50 15.53
C ALA A 212 -4.64 4.07 16.91
N LEU A 213 -4.16 2.83 17.04
CA LEU A 213 -3.58 2.32 18.29
C LEU A 213 -2.13 2.74 18.49
N ALA A 214 -1.47 3.32 17.49
CA ALA A 214 -0.12 3.86 17.60
C ALA A 214 -0.12 5.12 18.51
N THR A 215 1.05 5.49 19.05
CA THR A 215 1.14 6.62 20.00
C THR A 215 1.26 7.99 19.34
N ASN A 216 1.43 8.03 18.01
CA ASN A 216 1.58 9.24 17.19
C ASN A 216 0.91 9.04 15.81
N SER A 217 -0.35 8.60 15.80
CA SER A 217 -1.17 8.42 14.60
C SER A 217 -1.26 9.69 13.75
N ALA A 218 -1.15 10.89 14.37
CA ALA A 218 -1.08 12.16 13.67
C ALA A 218 0.12 12.28 12.72
N ALA A 219 1.14 11.42 12.81
CA ALA A 219 2.18 11.31 11.80
C ALA A 219 1.62 11.00 10.38
N TYR A 220 0.43 10.40 10.31
CA TYR A 220 -0.32 10.12 9.08
C TYR A 220 -1.48 11.09 8.81
N PHE A 221 -1.50 12.30 9.40
CA PHE A 221 -2.62 13.23 9.27
C PHE A 221 -3.00 13.55 7.80
N THR A 222 -2.06 13.47 6.87
CA THR A 222 -2.28 13.72 5.44
C THR A 222 -3.20 12.71 4.75
N HIS A 223 -3.38 11.53 5.35
CA HIS A 223 -4.27 10.46 4.89
C HIS A 223 -5.65 10.51 5.56
N SER A 224 -5.87 11.50 6.44
CA SER A 224 -7.09 11.62 7.23
C SER A 224 -7.91 12.84 6.80
N GLU A 225 -9.17 12.94 7.24
CA GLU A 225 -10.12 14.01 6.89
C GLU A 225 -9.79 15.35 7.56
N ILE A 226 -8.59 15.87 7.35
CA ILE A 226 -8.07 17.08 7.98
C ILE A 226 -8.09 18.22 6.96
N LYS A 227 -9.22 18.93 6.87
CA LYS A 227 -9.37 20.05 5.90
C LYS A 227 -8.28 21.13 6.03
N SER A 228 -7.82 21.39 7.25
CA SER A 228 -6.71 22.30 7.52
C SER A 228 -6.20 22.10 8.95
N ILE A 229 -4.88 21.99 9.11
CA ILE A 229 -4.25 21.91 10.43
C ILE A 229 -4.44 23.20 11.25
N LYS A 230 -4.76 24.33 10.61
CA LYS A 230 -4.99 25.62 11.28
C LYS A 230 -6.11 25.56 12.32
N ARG A 231 -7.06 24.64 12.17
CA ARG A 231 -8.16 24.42 13.13
C ARG A 231 -7.68 23.91 14.49
N PHE A 232 -6.47 23.36 14.54
CA PHE A 232 -5.84 22.86 15.75
C PHE A 232 -4.81 23.83 16.32
N ILE A 233 -4.62 24.99 15.69
CA ILE A 233 -3.70 26.04 16.15
C ILE A 233 -4.51 27.11 16.90
N ASN A 234 -4.08 27.45 18.11
CA ASN A 234 -4.63 28.52 18.93
C ASN A 234 -3.50 29.33 19.59
N ASP A 235 -3.85 30.36 20.37
CA ASP A 235 -2.85 31.25 20.99
C ASP A 235 -1.91 30.57 21.99
N ASN A 236 -2.35 29.44 22.56
CA ASN A 236 -1.54 28.60 23.47
C ASN A 236 -0.72 27.54 22.72
N SER A 237 -0.89 27.39 21.40
CA SER A 237 -0.15 26.39 20.64
C SER A 237 1.36 26.72 20.58
N PRO A 238 2.25 25.71 20.57
CA PRO A 238 3.69 25.96 20.60
C PRO A 238 4.16 26.82 19.43
N VAL A 239 4.98 27.84 19.74
CA VAL A 239 5.63 28.69 18.74
C VAL A 239 6.99 28.11 18.38
N ILE A 240 7.25 27.99 17.08
CA ILE A 240 8.55 27.57 16.53
C ILE A 240 9.20 28.72 15.78
N THR A 241 10.52 28.67 15.66
CA THR A 241 11.25 29.47 14.67
C THR A 241 11.53 28.56 13.48
N ALA A 242 10.93 28.84 12.33
CA ALA A 242 11.21 28.11 11.11
C ALA A 242 12.64 28.40 10.62
N ALA A 243 13.16 27.55 9.73
CA ALA A 243 14.52 27.68 9.17
C ALA A 243 14.74 29.03 8.43
N ASN A 244 13.67 29.66 7.96
CA ASN A 244 13.69 31.00 7.34
C ASN A 244 13.60 32.16 8.36
N GLY A 245 13.68 31.88 9.66
CA GLY A 245 13.59 32.86 10.74
C GLY A 245 12.17 33.30 11.12
N LYS A 246 11.13 32.89 10.39
CA LYS A 246 9.74 33.26 10.71
C LYS A 246 9.23 32.50 11.93
N LYS A 247 8.45 33.19 12.76
CA LYS A 247 7.70 32.55 13.85
C LYS A 247 6.43 31.91 13.28
N GLU A 248 6.27 30.62 13.50
CA GLU A 248 5.09 29.84 13.11
C GLU A 248 4.59 29.04 14.33
N ARG A 249 3.39 28.45 14.25
CA ARG A 249 2.82 27.64 15.34
C ARG A 249 2.57 26.21 14.89
N LEU A 250 2.84 25.26 15.79
CA LEU A 250 2.45 23.86 15.62
C LEU A 250 1.00 23.65 16.05
N PRO A 251 0.28 22.65 15.49
CA PRO A 251 -1.05 22.31 15.97
C PRO A 251 -1.00 21.71 17.38
N ASP A 252 -2.08 21.87 18.14
CA ASP A 252 -2.34 21.14 19.37
C ASP A 252 -2.26 19.62 19.10
N PRO A 253 -1.25 18.92 19.68
CA PRO A 253 -1.00 17.53 19.34
C PRO A 253 -2.13 16.60 19.78
N ASP A 254 -2.76 16.84 20.94
CA ASP A 254 -3.83 16.00 21.46
C ASP A 254 -5.11 16.09 20.62
N LYS A 255 -5.48 17.31 20.24
CA LYS A 255 -6.68 17.51 19.42
C LYS A 255 -6.50 16.98 18.00
N LEU A 256 -5.30 17.12 17.43
CA LEU A 256 -4.99 16.57 16.12
C LEU A 256 -5.00 15.04 16.16
N GLU A 257 -4.31 14.42 17.12
CA GLU A 257 -4.29 12.97 17.32
C GLU A 257 -5.70 12.40 17.45
N THR A 258 -6.52 12.99 18.33
CA THR A 258 -7.91 12.56 18.53
C THR A 258 -8.74 12.61 17.24
N ALA A 259 -8.55 13.67 16.43
CA ALA A 259 -9.26 13.81 15.16
C ALA A 259 -8.81 12.80 14.11
N VAL A 260 -7.51 12.48 14.08
CA VAL A 260 -6.93 11.48 13.18
C VAL A 260 -7.39 10.07 13.57
N ASP A 261 -7.32 9.71 14.85
CA ASP A 261 -7.80 8.42 15.39
C ASP A 261 -9.28 8.18 15.04
N GLN A 262 -10.12 9.21 15.21
CA GLN A 262 -11.54 9.13 14.88
C GLN A 262 -11.81 8.80 13.41
N VAL A 263 -10.88 9.11 12.51
CA VAL A 263 -10.98 8.77 11.09
C VAL A 263 -10.48 7.36 10.86
N PHE A 264 -9.30 7.01 11.39
CA PHE A 264 -8.70 5.69 11.21
C PHE A 264 -9.54 4.55 11.80
N LEU A 265 -10.21 4.78 12.93
CA LEU A 265 -11.15 3.81 13.52
C LEU A 265 -12.37 3.49 12.65
N LYS A 266 -12.59 4.24 11.55
CA LYS A 266 -13.70 4.05 10.61
C LYS A 266 -13.27 3.34 9.33
N TRP A 267 -11.96 3.17 9.11
CA TRP A 267 -11.48 2.44 7.94
C TRP A 267 -11.87 0.96 8.07
N PRO A 268 -12.44 0.35 7.01
CA PRO A 268 -12.70 -1.07 7.04
C PRO A 268 -11.40 -1.87 7.00
N ARG A 269 -11.48 -3.14 7.40
CA ARG A 269 -10.42 -4.13 7.24
C ARG A 269 -10.13 -4.40 5.76
N GLY A 270 -8.88 -4.59 5.36
CA GLY A 270 -8.46 -4.81 3.97
C GLY A 270 -8.38 -3.54 3.12
N PHE A 271 -8.37 -2.36 3.77
CA PHE A 271 -8.33 -1.06 3.11
C PHE A 271 -7.08 -0.30 3.52
N PHE A 272 -6.63 0.61 2.65
CA PHE A 272 -5.58 1.56 2.96
C PHE A 272 -5.75 2.81 2.10
N ASP A 273 -5.44 3.98 2.67
CA ASP A 273 -5.36 5.20 1.89
C ASP A 273 -3.93 5.39 1.38
N SER A 274 -3.71 5.16 0.09
CA SER A 274 -2.38 5.33 -0.51
C SER A 274 -2.08 6.78 -0.96
N THR A 275 -2.97 7.73 -0.70
CA THR A 275 -2.84 9.12 -1.18
C THR A 275 -2.86 10.12 -0.04
N ILE A 276 -2.14 11.23 -0.22
CA ILE A 276 -1.93 12.24 0.83
C ILE A 276 -2.78 13.50 0.63
N ASP A 277 -3.99 13.41 0.09
CA ASP A 277 -4.76 14.60 -0.34
C ASP A 277 -5.51 15.33 0.81
N MET A 278 -5.30 14.91 2.07
CA MET A 278 -6.00 15.33 3.29
C MET A 278 -7.50 15.06 3.27
N LYS A 279 -7.90 13.98 2.59
CA LYS A 279 -9.24 13.42 2.64
C LYS A 279 -9.14 11.96 3.05
N SER A 280 -10.12 11.49 3.80
CA SER A 280 -10.25 10.05 4.05
C SER A 280 -11.04 9.42 2.91
N ASN A 281 -10.35 8.79 1.97
CA ASN A 281 -10.98 8.05 0.87
C ASN A 281 -10.27 6.71 0.63
N PRO A 282 -10.05 5.90 1.69
CA PRO A 282 -9.28 4.67 1.59
C PRO A 282 -9.88 3.75 0.54
N THR A 283 -9.02 3.09 -0.22
CA THR A 283 -9.44 2.10 -1.21
C THR A 283 -9.22 0.71 -0.66
N GLN A 284 -9.94 -0.26 -1.22
CA GLN A 284 -9.56 -1.65 -1.05
C GLN A 284 -8.12 -1.84 -1.55
N ILE A 285 -7.33 -2.60 -0.80
CA ILE A 285 -5.97 -2.97 -1.19
C ILE A 285 -6.08 -3.82 -2.47
N PRO A 286 -5.48 -3.39 -3.61
CA PRO A 286 -5.57 -4.14 -4.85
C PRO A 286 -4.75 -5.43 -4.79
N ASP A 287 -5.09 -6.40 -5.63
CA ASP A 287 -4.23 -7.56 -5.87
C ASP A 287 -2.92 -7.15 -6.58
N ALA A 288 -2.01 -8.11 -6.72
CA ALA A 288 -0.73 -7.92 -7.39
C ALA A 288 -0.63 -8.66 -8.75
N TYR A 289 -1.76 -8.95 -9.40
CA TYR A 289 -1.80 -9.58 -10.73
C TYR A 289 -1.72 -8.50 -11.81
N THR A 290 -0.51 -7.98 -12.03
CA THR A 290 -0.30 -6.72 -12.74
C THR A 290 -0.20 -6.84 -14.26
N LEU A 291 0.11 -8.04 -14.79
CA LEU A 291 0.39 -8.21 -16.20
C LEU A 291 -0.83 -7.88 -17.06
N GLY A 292 -0.71 -6.81 -17.85
CA GLY A 292 -1.76 -6.32 -18.73
C GLY A 292 -2.74 -5.32 -18.10
N ASP A 293 -2.67 -5.07 -16.78
CA ASP A 293 -3.64 -4.27 -16.03
C ASP A 293 -3.32 -2.75 -15.95
N HIS A 294 -2.36 -2.30 -16.76
CA HIS A 294 -2.00 -0.89 -16.91
C HIS A 294 -3.16 0.01 -17.40
N PRO A 295 -3.11 1.34 -17.20
CA PRO A 295 -2.22 2.01 -16.25
C PRO A 295 -2.56 1.61 -14.81
N TYR A 296 -1.60 1.78 -13.90
CA TYR A 296 -1.69 1.31 -12.52
C TYR A 296 -2.15 2.41 -11.56
N SER A 297 -2.47 2.02 -10.32
CA SER A 297 -3.31 2.73 -9.36
C SER A 297 -4.79 2.77 -9.76
N TRP A 298 -5.68 3.04 -8.79
CA TRP A 298 -7.12 3.14 -9.06
C TRP A 298 -7.45 4.26 -10.06
N SER A 299 -6.74 5.39 -10.03
CA SER A 299 -6.96 6.48 -10.98
C SER A 299 -6.25 6.28 -12.32
N GLY A 300 -5.30 5.35 -12.42
CA GLY A 300 -4.44 5.17 -13.58
C GLY A 300 -3.25 6.15 -13.65
N ALA A 301 -2.89 6.79 -12.53
CA ALA A 301 -1.83 7.80 -12.51
C ALA A 301 -0.43 7.22 -12.80
N ALA A 302 -0.19 5.96 -12.42
CA ALA A 302 1.08 5.27 -12.66
C ALA A 302 1.06 4.64 -14.06
N MET A 303 1.40 5.45 -15.06
CA MET A 303 1.30 5.09 -16.49
C MET A 303 2.61 5.16 -17.26
N ALA A 304 3.66 5.79 -16.70
CA ALA A 304 4.91 6.07 -17.39
C ALA A 304 6.10 5.43 -16.67
N GLY A 305 7.13 5.01 -17.42
CA GLY A 305 8.34 4.39 -16.88
C GLY A 305 8.43 2.90 -17.18
N PRO A 306 9.44 2.20 -16.62
CA PRO A 306 9.62 0.77 -16.80
C PRO A 306 8.36 -0.03 -16.45
N PHE A 307 8.16 -1.15 -17.15
CA PHE A 307 7.01 -2.05 -16.96
C PHE A 307 5.65 -1.34 -17.08
N LYS A 308 5.53 -0.40 -18.04
CA LYS A 308 4.34 0.44 -18.31
C LYS A 308 3.94 1.33 -17.11
N GLY A 309 4.92 1.69 -16.28
CA GLY A 309 4.71 2.45 -15.05
C GLY A 309 4.48 1.60 -13.80
N LEU A 310 4.63 0.27 -13.86
CA LEU A 310 4.49 -0.56 -12.65
C LEU A 310 5.56 -0.22 -11.62
N SER A 311 6.80 0.06 -12.04
CA SER A 311 7.86 0.50 -11.12
C SER A 311 7.51 1.79 -10.39
N VAL A 312 6.72 2.66 -11.02
CA VAL A 312 6.22 3.90 -10.41
C VAL A 312 5.15 3.59 -9.37
N PHE A 313 4.27 2.63 -9.66
CA PHE A 313 3.24 2.21 -8.71
C PHE A 313 3.84 1.51 -7.48
N SER A 314 4.75 0.56 -7.69
CA SER A 314 5.42 -0.17 -6.61
C SER A 314 6.30 0.73 -5.73
N ASN A 315 6.81 1.84 -6.28
CA ASN A 315 7.52 2.87 -5.52
C ASN A 315 6.64 3.59 -4.49
N ASN A 316 5.38 3.91 -4.84
CA ASN A 316 4.53 4.84 -4.09
C ASN A 316 4.37 4.48 -2.61
N VAL A 317 4.17 3.19 -2.31
CA VAL A 317 3.94 2.73 -0.93
C VAL A 317 5.16 3.01 -0.04
N HIS A 318 6.36 2.66 -0.51
CA HIS A 318 7.57 2.83 0.30
C HIS A 318 8.14 4.26 0.26
N ALA A 319 7.88 5.00 -0.83
CA ALA A 319 8.37 6.37 -1.03
C ALA A 319 7.53 7.45 -0.34
N GLN A 320 6.26 7.17 -0.03
CA GLN A 320 5.33 8.15 0.52
C GLN A 320 4.54 7.62 1.71
N ASN A 321 4.00 6.41 1.61
CA ASN A 321 3.05 5.93 2.61
C ASN A 321 3.75 5.43 3.85
N SER A 322 4.84 4.68 3.74
CA SER A 322 5.58 4.18 4.90
C SER A 322 6.44 5.24 5.60
N ASP A 323 6.53 6.45 5.04
CA ASP A 323 7.28 7.57 5.59
C ASP A 323 6.69 8.91 5.08
N SER A 324 5.85 9.54 5.89
CA SER A 324 5.20 10.80 5.51
C SER A 324 6.16 11.99 5.50
N LEU A 325 7.31 11.93 6.20
CA LEU A 325 8.28 13.04 6.24
C LEU A 325 8.91 13.31 4.86
N SER A 326 8.95 12.29 4.00
CA SER A 326 9.38 12.40 2.59
C SER A 326 8.68 13.53 1.82
N GLN A 327 7.48 13.94 2.26
CA GLN A 327 6.62 14.93 1.61
C GLN A 327 6.87 16.37 2.09
N ALA A 328 7.75 16.58 3.07
CA ALA A 328 8.12 17.90 3.56
C ALA A 328 8.54 18.89 2.45
N PRO A 329 9.30 18.51 1.40
CA PRO A 329 9.62 19.43 0.30
C PRO A 329 8.39 19.92 -0.49
N GLY A 330 7.34 19.09 -0.60
CA GLY A 330 6.09 19.39 -1.30
C GLY A 330 4.99 20.01 -0.43
N SER A 331 5.16 20.02 0.90
CA SER A 331 4.09 20.31 1.88
C SER A 331 3.39 21.64 1.65
N ARG A 332 4.12 22.67 1.20
CA ARG A 332 3.54 24.00 0.96
C ARG A 332 2.59 23.99 -0.24
N ALA A 333 2.96 23.32 -1.32
CA ALA A 333 2.13 23.24 -2.51
C ALA A 333 0.92 22.33 -2.30
N LEU A 334 1.16 21.18 -1.66
CA LEU A 334 0.16 20.13 -1.47
C LEU A 334 -0.82 20.46 -0.32
N PHE A 335 -0.34 21.04 0.78
CA PHE A 335 -1.13 21.20 2.01
C PHE A 335 -1.27 22.65 2.46
N GLY A 336 -0.50 23.58 1.89
CA GLY A 336 -0.42 24.95 2.39
C GLY A 336 0.29 25.06 3.74
N ILE A 337 1.14 24.09 4.07
CA ILE A 337 1.88 23.99 5.33
C ILE A 337 3.38 24.22 5.05
N SER A 338 4.06 25.06 5.83
CA SER A 338 5.51 25.21 5.68
C SER A 338 6.24 23.89 5.99
N PRO A 339 7.42 23.62 5.40
CA PRO A 339 8.17 22.40 5.71
C PRO A 339 8.45 22.21 7.20
N ASP A 340 8.79 23.29 7.92
CA ASP A 340 9.01 23.22 9.37
C ASP A 340 7.74 22.91 10.16
N VAL A 341 6.60 23.53 9.85
CA VAL A 341 5.33 23.18 10.52
C VAL A 341 4.94 21.74 10.18
N TYR A 342 5.19 21.27 8.97
CA TYR A 342 4.89 19.90 8.54
C TYR A 342 5.72 18.87 9.33
N ILE A 343 7.05 19.02 9.32
CA ILE A 343 7.97 18.16 10.07
C ILE A 343 7.68 18.23 11.56
N GLY A 344 7.51 19.43 12.13
CA GLY A 344 7.21 19.61 13.54
C GLY A 344 5.88 18.99 13.96
N THR A 345 4.86 19.03 13.09
CA THR A 345 3.56 18.37 13.34
C THR A 345 3.71 16.85 13.46
N ILE A 346 4.53 16.24 12.60
CA ILE A 346 4.78 14.79 12.62
C ILE A 346 5.65 14.40 13.83
N LEU A 347 6.65 15.21 14.17
CA LEU A 347 7.68 14.85 15.15
C LEU A 347 7.36 15.26 16.59
N GLN A 348 6.42 16.17 16.84
CA GLN A 348 6.10 16.63 18.22
C GLN A 348 5.64 15.51 19.16
N ARG A 349 5.16 14.40 18.61
CA ARG A 349 4.74 13.19 19.36
C ARG A 349 5.48 11.93 18.99
N ALA A 350 6.61 12.02 18.28
CA ALA A 350 7.38 10.84 17.91
C ALA A 350 7.61 9.91 19.11
N ALA A 351 7.39 8.61 18.91
CA ALA A 351 7.37 7.63 19.99
C ALA A 351 8.73 7.54 20.70
N ASP A 352 9.80 7.50 19.93
CA ASP A 352 11.17 7.59 20.41
C ASP A 352 11.57 9.04 20.69
N ARG A 353 12.34 9.24 21.76
CA ARG A 353 12.83 10.56 22.16
C ARG A 353 13.87 11.12 21.20
N SER A 354 14.60 10.29 20.46
CA SER A 354 15.58 10.76 19.46
C SER A 354 14.92 11.53 18.32
N TYR A 355 13.69 11.18 17.96
CA TYR A 355 12.90 11.83 16.91
C TYR A 355 11.86 12.83 17.44
N ARG A 356 11.69 12.95 18.77
CA ARG A 356 10.67 13.84 19.34
C ARG A 356 11.11 15.29 19.33
N TYR A 357 10.43 16.11 18.53
CA TYR A 357 10.73 17.54 18.44
C TYR A 357 10.16 18.32 19.63
N HIS A 358 10.97 19.25 20.13
CA HIS A 358 10.73 20.03 21.35
C HIS A 358 10.90 21.54 21.05
N PRO A 359 9.79 22.29 20.82
CA PRO A 359 9.83 23.71 20.46
C PRO A 359 10.64 24.59 21.42
N GLU A 360 10.66 24.24 22.70
CA GLU A 360 11.37 24.95 23.78
C GLU A 360 12.90 24.94 23.62
N LYS A 361 13.45 24.04 22.80
CA LYS A 361 14.90 23.98 22.52
C LYS A 361 15.37 25.03 21.51
N GLY A 362 14.45 25.78 20.90
CA GLY A 362 14.74 26.94 20.06
C GLY A 362 15.28 26.65 18.65
N GLU A 363 15.66 25.41 18.35
CA GLU A 363 16.03 24.96 17.00
C GLU A 363 14.79 24.77 16.11
N SER A 364 14.90 24.98 14.80
CA SER A 364 13.79 24.73 13.88
C SER A 364 13.52 23.22 13.72
N PRO A 365 12.28 22.79 13.46
CA PRO A 365 11.95 21.38 13.20
C PRO A 365 12.84 20.71 12.13
N SER A 366 13.13 21.39 11.03
CA SER A 366 13.98 20.84 9.96
C SER A 366 15.43 20.64 10.42
N ALA A 367 15.97 21.58 11.19
CA ALA A 367 17.33 21.49 11.74
C ALA A 367 17.45 20.42 12.83
N PHE A 368 16.42 20.25 13.65
CA PHE A 368 16.32 19.13 14.59
C PHE A 368 16.32 17.80 13.84
N PHE A 369 15.42 17.66 12.85
CA PHE A 369 15.28 16.42 12.08
C PHE A 369 16.56 16.04 11.36
N ALA A 370 17.26 17.01 10.73
CA ALA A 370 18.52 16.76 10.04
C ALA A 370 19.64 16.16 10.94
N LYS A 371 19.55 16.30 12.26
CA LYS A 371 20.49 15.68 13.22
C LYS A 371 20.09 14.25 13.60
N ALA A 372 18.79 13.92 13.50
CA ALA A 372 18.22 12.62 13.85
C ALA A 372 18.05 11.69 12.64
N ASP A 373 18.07 12.25 11.42
CA ASP A 373 17.85 11.55 10.15
C ASP A 373 18.88 10.42 9.92
N PRO A 374 18.43 9.14 9.84
CA PRO A 374 19.31 8.01 9.55
C PRO A 374 19.73 7.92 8.08
N THR A 375 19.12 8.70 7.18
CA THR A 375 19.30 8.70 5.73
C THR A 375 19.61 10.10 5.20
N PRO A 376 20.70 10.74 5.66
CA PRO A 376 20.96 12.14 5.39
C PRO A 376 21.08 12.44 3.89
N GLY A 377 20.44 13.54 3.48
CA GLY A 377 20.54 14.03 2.10
C GLY A 377 19.42 13.56 1.18
N VAL A 378 18.43 12.83 1.69
CA VAL A 378 17.12 12.59 1.05
C VAL A 378 16.00 12.94 2.04
N PRO A 379 14.80 13.36 1.61
CA PRO A 379 13.73 13.69 2.55
C PRO A 379 13.15 12.42 3.18
N GLY A 380 12.85 12.47 4.47
CA GLY A 380 12.31 11.33 5.21
C GLY A 380 13.39 10.54 5.96
N VAL A 381 13.03 9.36 6.45
CA VAL A 381 13.90 8.40 7.16
C VAL A 381 14.11 7.09 6.39
N ASN A 382 13.38 6.91 5.28
CA ASN A 382 13.55 5.74 4.42
C ASN A 382 14.74 5.90 3.46
N GLN A 383 15.27 4.76 3.02
CA GLN A 383 16.30 4.69 1.99
C GLN A 383 15.73 5.05 0.63
N MET A 384 16.08 6.25 0.15
CA MET A 384 15.55 6.83 -1.07
C MET A 384 16.65 7.48 -1.93
N VAL A 385 16.26 7.82 -3.15
CA VAL A 385 17.03 8.52 -4.16
C VAL A 385 16.21 9.71 -4.65
N ARG A 386 16.85 10.89 -4.70
CA ARG A 386 16.27 12.07 -5.36
C ARG A 386 16.38 11.91 -6.88
N PRO A 387 15.28 11.76 -7.64
CA PRO A 387 15.35 11.73 -9.09
C PRO A 387 15.87 13.07 -9.63
N PRO A 388 16.32 13.15 -10.89
CA PRO A 388 16.81 14.39 -11.49
C PRO A 388 15.77 15.52 -11.48
N SER A 389 14.48 15.18 -11.45
CA SER A 389 13.37 16.13 -11.37
C SER A 389 13.09 16.65 -9.96
N PHE A 390 13.73 16.12 -8.91
CA PHE A 390 13.46 16.51 -7.52
C PHE A 390 13.61 18.04 -7.32
N PRO A 391 12.70 18.72 -6.60
CA PRO A 391 11.56 18.20 -5.84
C PRO A 391 10.23 18.19 -6.63
N LYS A 392 10.25 18.22 -7.97
CA LYS A 392 9.03 18.20 -8.80
C LYS A 392 8.40 16.82 -8.80
N ILE A 393 7.07 16.82 -8.81
CA ILE A 393 6.26 15.63 -9.06
C ILE A 393 6.16 15.40 -10.57
N THR A 394 6.28 14.16 -11.03
CA THR A 394 6.26 13.83 -12.45
C THR A 394 5.50 12.53 -12.70
N LEU A 395 5.23 12.19 -13.97
CA LEU A 395 4.62 10.90 -14.32
C LEU A 395 5.49 9.70 -13.92
N ALA A 396 6.79 9.90 -13.75
CA ALA A 396 7.75 8.87 -13.35
C ALA A 396 8.12 8.90 -11.87
N ALA A 397 7.68 9.92 -11.12
CA ALA A 397 7.95 10.11 -9.70
C ALA A 397 6.77 10.89 -9.07
N PRO A 398 5.61 10.25 -8.87
CA PRO A 398 4.40 10.88 -8.33
C PRO A 398 4.61 11.42 -6.91
N ASP A 399 5.51 10.80 -6.15
CA ASP A 399 5.86 11.16 -4.78
C ASP A 399 7.09 12.08 -4.70
N GLY A 400 7.69 12.41 -5.86
CA GLY A 400 8.90 13.23 -5.98
C GLY A 400 10.22 12.51 -5.69
N VAL A 401 10.20 11.28 -5.18
CA VAL A 401 11.37 10.47 -4.80
C VAL A 401 11.23 9.02 -5.25
N HIS A 402 12.35 8.30 -5.35
CA HIS A 402 12.37 6.86 -5.62
C HIS A 402 12.99 6.11 -4.45
N VAL A 403 12.38 5.03 -3.96
CA VAL A 403 13.05 4.15 -3.00
C VAL A 403 14.24 3.45 -3.63
N GLY A 404 15.25 3.17 -2.82
CA GLY A 404 16.43 2.44 -3.27
C GLY A 404 17.46 2.32 -2.17
N SER A 405 17.88 1.09 -1.92
CA SER A 405 18.87 0.77 -0.92
C SER A 405 20.27 1.23 -1.36
N PRO A 406 21.16 1.58 -0.40
CA PRO A 406 22.58 1.73 -0.69
C PRO A 406 23.16 0.50 -1.41
N ASP A 407 24.17 0.70 -2.25
CA ASP A 407 24.88 -0.35 -3.00
C ASP A 407 24.05 -1.07 -4.08
N LYS A 408 22.81 -0.63 -4.33
CA LYS A 408 21.98 -1.05 -5.47
C LYS A 408 22.12 -0.10 -6.65
N LYS A 409 21.52 -0.46 -7.78
CA LYS A 409 21.30 0.50 -8.86
C LYS A 409 20.00 1.28 -8.64
N VAL A 410 19.97 2.52 -9.13
CA VAL A 410 18.78 3.38 -9.06
C VAL A 410 17.57 2.65 -9.64
N ASN A 411 16.50 2.59 -8.85
CA ASN A 411 15.23 1.95 -9.19
C ASN A 411 15.32 0.43 -9.44
N GLU A 412 16.44 -0.25 -9.14
CA GLU A 412 16.61 -1.68 -9.37
C GLU A 412 15.60 -2.51 -8.61
N GLU A 413 15.34 -2.19 -7.34
CA GLU A 413 14.41 -2.91 -6.48
C GLU A 413 12.95 -2.71 -6.92
N ASN A 414 12.55 -1.48 -7.26
CA ASN A 414 11.24 -1.20 -7.86
C ASN A 414 11.04 -1.93 -9.19
N ASN A 415 12.07 -1.93 -10.04
CA ASN A 415 12.07 -2.67 -11.30
C ASN A 415 11.98 -4.18 -11.07
N ALA A 416 12.67 -4.70 -10.04
CA ALA A 416 12.70 -6.11 -9.72
C ALA A 416 11.34 -6.60 -9.25
N VAL A 417 10.72 -5.91 -8.29
CA VAL A 417 9.38 -6.29 -7.80
C VAL A 417 8.34 -6.19 -8.92
N SER A 418 8.42 -5.16 -9.78
CA SER A 418 7.54 -5.02 -10.95
C SER A 418 7.68 -6.17 -11.94
N ALA A 419 8.92 -6.57 -12.24
CA ALA A 419 9.20 -7.69 -13.13
C ALA A 419 8.60 -8.98 -12.57
N TRP A 420 8.77 -9.23 -11.27
CA TRP A 420 8.25 -10.42 -10.60
C TRP A 420 6.72 -10.41 -10.47
N GLN A 421 6.10 -9.28 -10.13
CA GLN A 421 4.64 -9.12 -10.08
C GLN A 421 3.98 -9.46 -11.43
N ASN A 422 4.60 -9.07 -12.54
CA ASN A 422 4.13 -9.42 -13.89
C ASN A 422 4.21 -10.93 -14.19
N THR A 423 4.83 -11.74 -13.35
CA THR A 423 4.83 -13.20 -13.48
C THR A 423 3.67 -13.86 -12.74
N LEU A 424 3.02 -13.16 -11.80
CA LEU A 424 2.03 -13.77 -10.91
C LEU A 424 0.74 -14.11 -11.64
N GLU A 425 0.28 -15.35 -11.44
CA GLU A 425 -1.04 -15.80 -11.87
C GLU A 425 -1.94 -16.06 -10.66
N PRO A 426 -3.23 -15.65 -10.71
CA PRO A 426 -4.16 -15.96 -9.65
C PRO A 426 -4.30 -17.47 -9.42
N PRO A 427 -4.39 -17.93 -8.17
CA PRO A 427 -4.73 -19.32 -7.87
C PRO A 427 -6.04 -19.73 -8.56
N LYS A 428 -6.17 -21.02 -8.89
CA LYS A 428 -7.43 -21.51 -9.45
C LYS A 428 -8.54 -21.41 -8.39
N PRO A 429 -9.69 -20.79 -8.70
CA PRO A 429 -10.78 -20.73 -7.76
C PRO A 429 -11.38 -22.13 -7.51
N PRO A 430 -12.02 -22.36 -6.35
CA PRO A 430 -12.63 -23.66 -6.02
C PRO A 430 -13.81 -24.07 -6.93
N GLN A 431 -14.35 -23.15 -7.73
CA GLN A 431 -15.57 -23.36 -8.52
C GLN A 431 -15.27 -24.01 -9.88
N LYS A 432 -15.99 -25.08 -10.20
CA LYS A 432 -15.97 -25.75 -11.50
C LYS A 432 -17.32 -25.56 -12.19
N ALA A 433 -17.57 -24.36 -12.71
CA ALA A 433 -18.74 -24.12 -13.53
C ALA A 433 -18.70 -24.98 -14.80
N ALA A 434 -19.86 -25.45 -15.27
CA ALA A 434 -19.96 -26.22 -16.50
C ALA A 434 -19.56 -25.36 -17.70
N ARG A 435 -18.94 -25.97 -18.73
CA ARG A 435 -18.46 -25.25 -19.92
C ARG A 435 -19.59 -24.51 -20.62
N GLU A 436 -20.78 -25.11 -20.69
CA GLU A 436 -21.97 -24.50 -21.29
C GLU A 436 -22.38 -23.20 -20.57
N SER A 437 -22.27 -23.18 -19.23
CA SER A 437 -22.55 -21.99 -18.43
C SER A 437 -21.54 -20.87 -18.73
N ILE A 438 -20.26 -21.21 -18.84
CA ILE A 438 -19.19 -20.25 -19.14
C ILE A 438 -19.37 -19.63 -20.53
N GLU A 439 -19.66 -20.44 -21.56
CA GLU A 439 -19.88 -19.94 -22.92
C GLU A 439 -21.15 -19.09 -23.02
N GLN A 440 -22.24 -19.50 -22.34
CA GLN A 440 -23.45 -18.67 -22.22
C GLN A 440 -23.13 -17.33 -21.54
N GLY A 441 -22.35 -17.35 -20.45
CA GLY A 441 -21.92 -16.16 -19.73
C GLY A 441 -21.12 -15.20 -20.60
N LYS A 442 -20.18 -15.73 -21.40
CA LYS A 442 -19.41 -14.93 -22.36
C LYS A 442 -20.31 -14.23 -23.38
N ALA A 443 -21.32 -14.93 -23.91
CA ALA A 443 -22.27 -14.34 -24.84
C ALA A 443 -23.12 -13.24 -24.19
N VAL A 444 -23.59 -13.47 -22.95
CA VAL A 444 -24.35 -12.48 -22.16
C VAL A 444 -23.48 -11.26 -21.86
N PHE A 445 -22.22 -11.44 -21.48
CA PHE A 445 -21.26 -10.37 -21.21
C PHE A 445 -21.06 -9.45 -22.42
N ALA A 446 -20.94 -10.03 -23.61
CA ALA A 446 -20.87 -9.27 -24.85
C ALA A 446 -22.20 -8.56 -25.16
N LYS A 447 -23.33 -9.26 -25.05
CA LYS A 447 -24.68 -8.70 -25.30
C LYS A 447 -25.01 -7.54 -24.36
N ALA A 448 -24.56 -7.59 -23.12
CA ALA A 448 -24.73 -6.53 -22.13
C ALA A 448 -23.80 -5.32 -22.36
N GLY A 449 -22.92 -5.36 -23.37
CA GLY A 449 -22.03 -4.25 -23.72
C GLY A 449 -20.79 -4.12 -22.85
N CYS A 450 -20.53 -5.07 -21.94
CA CYS A 450 -19.40 -5.01 -21.01
C CYS A 450 -18.04 -4.97 -21.75
N ILE A 451 -17.97 -5.56 -22.94
CA ILE A 451 -16.79 -5.59 -23.80
C ILE A 451 -16.36 -4.21 -24.33
N SER A 452 -17.21 -3.17 -24.22
CA SER A 452 -16.82 -1.80 -24.60
C SER A 452 -15.65 -1.26 -23.75
N CYS A 453 -15.58 -1.70 -22.48
CA CYS A 453 -14.51 -1.35 -21.54
C CYS A 453 -13.66 -2.56 -21.17
N HIS A 454 -14.28 -3.70 -20.87
CA HIS A 454 -13.60 -4.92 -20.44
C HIS A 454 -13.33 -5.85 -21.63
N SER A 455 -12.40 -5.47 -22.49
CA SER A 455 -12.07 -6.16 -23.74
C SER A 455 -10.62 -6.64 -23.82
N GLY A 456 -10.29 -7.30 -24.93
CA GLY A 456 -8.94 -7.72 -25.25
C GLY A 456 -8.46 -8.89 -24.41
N ARG A 457 -7.15 -9.17 -24.52
CA ARG A 457 -6.49 -10.34 -23.95
C ARG A 457 -6.54 -10.36 -22.41
N TYR A 458 -6.64 -9.20 -21.77
CA TYR A 458 -6.62 -9.03 -20.31
C TYR A 458 -7.94 -8.50 -19.73
N PHE A 459 -9.03 -8.46 -20.52
CA PHE A 459 -10.35 -7.98 -20.08
C PHE A 459 -10.35 -6.54 -19.56
N THR A 460 -9.52 -5.69 -20.16
CA THR A 460 -9.45 -4.26 -19.96
C THR A 460 -8.98 -3.60 -21.26
N ASN A 461 -9.56 -2.44 -21.59
CA ASN A 461 -9.11 -1.60 -22.70
C ASN A 461 -7.98 -0.64 -22.29
N ASN A 462 -7.49 -0.74 -21.04
CA ASN A 462 -6.42 0.08 -20.48
C ASN A 462 -6.68 1.59 -20.53
N LYS A 463 -7.94 2.02 -20.51
CA LYS A 463 -8.34 3.44 -20.47
C LYS A 463 -8.75 3.88 -19.08
N VAL A 464 -8.63 5.17 -18.82
CA VAL A 464 -9.19 5.90 -17.69
C VAL A 464 -10.52 6.52 -18.12
N ILE A 465 -11.58 6.16 -17.41
CA ILE A 465 -12.94 6.67 -17.63
C ILE A 465 -13.25 7.72 -16.57
N SER A 466 -13.91 8.81 -16.97
CA SER A 466 -14.28 9.90 -16.08
C SER A 466 -15.12 9.39 -14.91
N ALA A 467 -14.80 9.84 -13.69
CA ALA A 467 -15.59 9.51 -12.50
C ALA A 467 -17.06 9.98 -12.63
N LYS A 468 -17.29 11.04 -13.41
CA LYS A 468 -18.65 11.53 -13.72
C LYS A 468 -19.43 10.57 -14.61
N GLU A 469 -18.74 9.86 -15.51
CA GLU A 469 -19.35 8.92 -16.44
C GLU A 469 -19.63 7.57 -15.78
N ILE A 470 -18.65 7.01 -15.05
CA ILE A 470 -18.82 5.71 -14.40
C ILE A 470 -19.64 5.78 -13.10
N GLY A 471 -19.86 6.96 -12.53
CA GLY A 471 -20.75 7.14 -11.38
C GLY A 471 -20.26 6.54 -10.05
N THR A 472 -19.00 6.12 -9.96
CA THR A 472 -18.39 5.68 -8.69
C THR A 472 -18.13 6.85 -7.76
N GLU A 473 -17.80 6.59 -6.49
CA GLU A 473 -17.37 7.65 -5.57
C GLU A 473 -16.21 8.46 -6.19
N PRO A 474 -16.29 9.79 -6.28
CA PRO A 474 -15.38 10.56 -7.15
C PRO A 474 -14.12 11.09 -6.44
N THR A 475 -14.01 10.98 -5.12
CA THR A 475 -12.95 11.71 -4.41
C THR A 475 -11.57 11.13 -4.61
N ARG A 476 -11.46 9.79 -4.69
CA ARG A 476 -10.18 9.12 -4.96
C ARG A 476 -9.63 9.49 -6.34
N ALA A 477 -10.49 9.63 -7.34
CA ALA A 477 -10.11 10.10 -8.69
C ALA A 477 -9.47 11.50 -8.71
N GLN A 478 -9.66 12.32 -7.66
CA GLN A 478 -9.11 13.67 -7.55
C GLN A 478 -7.88 13.78 -6.64
N SER A 479 -7.40 12.66 -6.10
CA SER A 479 -6.30 12.62 -5.11
C SER A 479 -5.02 13.31 -5.61
N PHE A 480 -4.70 13.18 -6.90
CA PHE A 480 -3.50 13.80 -7.50
C PHE A 480 -3.67 15.26 -7.91
N LYS A 481 -4.87 15.85 -7.83
CA LYS A 481 -5.16 17.20 -8.33
C LYS A 481 -4.19 18.26 -7.81
N LYS A 482 -3.80 18.18 -6.53
CA LYS A 482 -2.92 19.19 -5.91
C LYS A 482 -1.48 19.13 -6.41
N THR A 483 -1.05 18.01 -6.99
CA THR A 483 0.32 17.82 -7.53
C THR A 483 0.60 18.73 -8.73
N GLU A 484 -0.44 19.19 -9.43
CA GLU A 484 -0.35 20.08 -10.59
C GLU A 484 0.49 21.34 -10.31
N LYS A 485 0.46 21.85 -9.08
CA LYS A 485 1.21 23.05 -8.66
C LYS A 485 2.73 22.89 -8.70
N ILE A 486 3.22 21.65 -8.66
CA ILE A 486 4.65 21.32 -8.62
C ILE A 486 5.00 20.25 -9.66
N PHE A 487 4.18 20.12 -10.69
CA PHE A 487 4.37 19.14 -11.75
C PHE A 487 5.56 19.53 -12.65
N GLY A 488 6.38 18.56 -13.06
CA GLY A 488 7.57 18.78 -13.87
C GLY A 488 7.74 17.77 -15.01
N GLU A 489 8.83 17.94 -15.77
CA GLU A 489 9.23 17.00 -16.82
C GLU A 489 9.67 15.66 -16.22
N SER A 490 9.21 14.55 -16.80
CA SER A 490 9.53 13.21 -16.31
C SER A 490 10.93 12.79 -16.76
N THR A 491 11.86 12.70 -15.81
CA THR A 491 13.24 12.27 -16.03
C THR A 491 13.65 11.25 -14.97
N MET A 492 14.57 10.36 -15.31
CA MET A 492 15.12 9.36 -14.40
C MET A 492 16.61 9.17 -14.65
N TYR A 493 17.35 8.68 -13.65
CA TYR A 493 18.70 8.20 -13.90
C TYR A 493 18.67 6.91 -14.73
N ALA A 494 19.71 6.68 -15.53
CA ALA A 494 19.86 5.44 -16.26
C ALA A 494 19.90 4.24 -15.28
N PRO A 495 19.24 3.10 -15.58
CA PRO A 495 19.25 1.89 -14.74
C PRO A 495 20.63 1.33 -14.36
N SER A 496 21.72 1.76 -14.99
CA SER A 496 23.10 1.41 -14.62
C SER A 496 23.71 2.29 -13.53
N THR A 497 23.02 3.35 -13.10
CA THR A 497 23.49 4.28 -12.07
C THR A 497 23.44 3.62 -10.70
N THR A 498 24.52 3.70 -9.92
CA THR A 498 24.59 3.15 -8.55
C THR A 498 24.02 4.13 -7.51
N VAL A 499 23.58 3.60 -6.36
CA VAL A 499 23.21 4.35 -5.16
C VAL A 499 24.37 4.24 -4.16
N PRO A 500 24.88 5.36 -3.59
CA PRO A 500 24.45 6.74 -3.80
C PRO A 500 24.79 7.26 -5.20
N VAL A 501 23.92 8.14 -5.71
CA VAL A 501 24.06 8.71 -7.05
C VAL A 501 25.23 9.69 -7.07
N LYS A 502 26.21 9.44 -7.95
CA LYS A 502 27.37 10.31 -8.16
C LYS A 502 27.03 11.50 -9.06
N SER A 503 27.75 12.61 -8.87
CA SER A 503 27.67 13.75 -9.78
C SER A 503 27.95 13.33 -11.23
N GLY A 504 27.21 13.89 -12.18
CA GLY A 504 27.33 13.55 -13.61
C GLY A 504 26.65 12.24 -14.02
N ALA A 505 25.87 11.59 -13.13
CA ALA A 505 25.09 10.42 -13.49
C ALA A 505 24.19 10.66 -14.72
N LYS A 506 24.08 9.65 -15.59
CA LYS A 506 23.33 9.77 -16.84
C LYS A 506 21.85 9.96 -16.55
N VAL A 507 21.30 11.09 -16.98
CA VAL A 507 19.87 11.39 -16.94
C VAL A 507 19.21 11.02 -18.27
N LEU A 508 18.03 10.40 -18.17
CA LEU A 508 17.19 9.98 -19.29
C LEU A 508 15.84 10.69 -19.21
N LYS A 509 15.33 11.11 -20.37
CA LYS A 509 13.93 11.54 -20.50
C LYS A 509 13.04 10.31 -20.54
N VAL A 510 11.99 10.31 -19.72
CA VAL A 510 10.97 9.25 -19.76
C VAL A 510 10.08 9.49 -20.97
N PRO A 511 9.85 8.51 -21.85
CA PRO A 511 8.96 8.70 -22.99
C PRO A 511 7.51 8.94 -22.54
N THR A 512 6.99 10.13 -22.78
CA THR A 512 5.61 10.51 -22.38
C THR A 512 4.77 11.07 -23.54
N ASN A 513 5.38 11.41 -24.66
CA ASN A 513 4.70 12.04 -25.81
C ASN A 513 3.65 11.17 -26.49
N HIS A 514 3.66 9.86 -26.23
CA HIS A 514 2.72 8.91 -26.81
C HIS A 514 1.40 8.79 -26.02
N PHE A 515 1.32 9.38 -24.81
CA PHE A 515 0.09 9.37 -24.03
C PHE A 515 -0.93 10.35 -24.60
N ASP A 516 -2.19 9.91 -24.68
CA ASP A 516 -3.32 10.81 -24.92
C ASP A 516 -3.41 11.84 -23.78
N PRO A 517 -3.30 13.16 -24.07
CA PRO A 517 -3.40 14.19 -23.05
C PRO A 517 -4.67 14.10 -22.20
N LYS A 518 -5.80 13.67 -22.77
CA LYS A 518 -7.07 13.53 -22.03
C LYS A 518 -7.00 12.40 -21.00
N GLN A 519 -6.30 11.32 -21.32
CA GLN A 519 -6.08 10.22 -20.37
C GLN A 519 -5.20 10.68 -19.20
N VAL A 520 -4.16 11.48 -19.47
CA VAL A 520 -3.31 12.06 -18.41
C VAL A 520 -4.11 13.02 -17.53
N GLU A 521 -4.91 13.90 -18.13
CA GLU A 521 -5.78 14.84 -17.40
C GLU A 521 -6.78 14.12 -16.49
N LEU A 522 -7.38 13.02 -16.95
CA LEU A 522 -8.27 12.19 -16.13
C LEU A 522 -7.50 11.46 -15.02
N ALA A 523 -6.41 10.79 -15.34
CA ALA A 523 -5.64 9.99 -14.39
C ALA A 523 -5.07 10.80 -13.22
N TRP A 524 -4.72 12.06 -13.48
CA TRP A 524 -4.10 12.98 -12.51
C TRP A 524 -5.03 14.09 -12.01
N ALA A 525 -6.28 14.14 -12.50
CA ALA A 525 -7.24 15.21 -12.22
C ALA A 525 -6.70 16.63 -12.45
N LYS A 526 -5.97 16.82 -13.56
CA LYS A 526 -5.32 18.09 -13.95
C LYS A 526 -6.22 18.94 -14.84
N ASN A 527 -5.88 20.22 -15.02
CA ASN A 527 -6.58 21.15 -15.91
C ASN A 527 -8.10 21.23 -15.63
N GLY A 528 -8.50 21.18 -14.36
CA GLY A 528 -9.91 21.21 -13.96
C GLY A 528 -10.68 19.91 -14.20
N SER A 529 -10.01 18.84 -14.63
CA SER A 529 -10.59 17.50 -14.78
C SER A 529 -11.28 17.01 -13.50
N PRO A 530 -12.43 16.31 -13.60
CA PRO A 530 -13.08 15.69 -12.45
C PRO A 530 -12.31 14.48 -11.91
N GLY A 531 -11.25 14.05 -12.60
CA GLY A 531 -10.55 12.79 -12.37
C GLY A 531 -11.26 11.61 -13.03
N GLY A 532 -10.59 10.46 -13.07
CA GLY A 532 -11.16 9.21 -13.54
C GLY A 532 -10.60 7.99 -12.84
N TYR A 533 -11.11 6.83 -13.25
CA TYR A 533 -10.65 5.52 -12.80
C TYR A 533 -10.26 4.68 -14.01
N LYS A 534 -9.14 3.96 -13.89
CA LYS A 534 -8.74 3.00 -14.92
C LYS A 534 -9.71 1.83 -14.95
N VAL A 535 -9.96 1.28 -16.14
CA VAL A 535 -10.73 0.04 -16.30
C VAL A 535 -9.86 -1.11 -15.79
N PRO A 536 -10.23 -1.82 -14.71
CA PRO A 536 -9.43 -2.92 -14.22
C PRO A 536 -9.58 -4.16 -15.11
N SER A 537 -8.53 -4.98 -15.14
CA SER A 537 -8.63 -6.37 -15.56
C SER A 537 -9.67 -7.10 -14.71
N LEU A 538 -10.36 -8.05 -15.33
CA LEU A 538 -11.33 -8.92 -14.66
C LEU A 538 -10.73 -10.30 -14.31
N ILE A 539 -9.43 -10.49 -14.50
CA ILE A 539 -8.76 -11.75 -14.17
C ILE A 539 -8.53 -11.83 -12.66
N GLY A 540 -8.85 -12.96 -12.04
CA GLY A 540 -8.61 -13.18 -10.61
C GLY A 540 -9.72 -12.67 -9.66
N LEU A 541 -10.87 -12.23 -10.18
CA LEU A 541 -11.98 -11.65 -9.40
C LEU A 541 -12.40 -12.48 -8.17
N TYR A 542 -12.31 -13.80 -8.23
CA TYR A 542 -12.61 -14.66 -7.10
C TYR A 542 -11.82 -14.30 -5.83
N TRP A 543 -10.57 -13.87 -6.00
CA TRP A 543 -9.64 -13.57 -4.90
C TRP A 543 -9.59 -12.10 -4.52
N SER A 544 -10.33 -11.24 -5.21
CA SER A 544 -10.24 -9.79 -5.04
C SER A 544 -11.51 -9.17 -4.46
N ALA A 545 -12.51 -9.96 -4.03
CA ALA A 545 -13.73 -9.43 -3.42
C ALA A 545 -13.45 -8.70 -2.09
N PRO A 546 -14.20 -7.64 -1.72
CA PRO A 546 -15.32 -7.02 -2.45
C PRO A 546 -14.87 -6.23 -3.70
N TYR A 547 -15.78 -5.52 -4.38
CA TYR A 547 -15.45 -4.88 -5.66
C TYR A 547 -15.64 -3.36 -5.67
N LEU A 548 -15.10 -2.74 -6.73
CA LEU A 548 -14.84 -1.29 -6.91
C LEU A 548 -13.66 -0.76 -6.09
N HIS A 549 -13.19 0.43 -6.44
CA HIS A 549 -12.09 1.08 -5.72
C HIS A 549 -12.40 1.30 -4.23
N ASP A 550 -13.66 1.64 -3.90
CA ASP A 550 -14.12 1.86 -2.53
C ASP A 550 -14.53 0.55 -1.83
N GLY A 551 -14.37 -0.61 -2.50
CA GLY A 551 -14.79 -1.93 -2.02
C GLY A 551 -16.25 -2.01 -1.57
N GLY A 552 -17.08 -1.03 -1.90
CA GLY A 552 -18.41 -0.88 -1.32
C GLY A 552 -19.41 -1.88 -1.88
N ALA A 553 -19.09 -2.54 -3.00
CA ALA A 553 -19.85 -3.64 -3.57
C ALA A 553 -19.52 -4.95 -2.82
N ALA A 554 -19.98 -5.03 -1.57
CA ALA A 554 -19.78 -6.18 -0.68
C ALA A 554 -21.12 -6.85 -0.37
N VAL A 555 -21.19 -8.17 -0.56
CA VAL A 555 -22.30 -9.00 -0.09
C VAL A 555 -21.73 -10.26 0.57
N GLY A 556 -22.26 -10.62 1.73
CA GLY A 556 -21.84 -11.82 2.46
C GLY A 556 -22.36 -13.12 1.83
N SER A 557 -22.20 -14.22 2.55
CA SER A 557 -22.70 -15.54 2.14
C SER A 557 -24.22 -15.58 1.92
N SER A 558 -24.96 -14.70 2.62
CA SER A 558 -26.39 -14.49 2.44
C SER A 558 -26.67 -13.19 1.70
N LEU A 559 -27.63 -13.21 0.77
CA LEU A 559 -28.08 -12.00 0.04
C LEU A 559 -28.73 -10.93 0.92
N LYS A 560 -28.94 -11.21 2.21
CA LYS A 560 -29.37 -10.23 3.23
C LYS A 560 -28.21 -9.44 3.82
N GLU A 561 -26.98 -9.96 3.74
CA GLU A 561 -25.77 -9.35 4.28
C GLU A 561 -25.18 -8.37 3.26
N THR A 562 -25.87 -7.24 3.03
CA THR A 562 -25.49 -6.28 1.98
C THR A 562 -24.69 -5.09 2.53
N GLY A 563 -23.61 -4.73 1.84
CA GLY A 563 -22.74 -3.61 2.18
C GLY A 563 -21.64 -3.96 3.18
N ILE A 564 -20.68 -3.05 3.35
CA ILE A 564 -19.58 -3.18 4.32
C ILE A 564 -20.10 -3.33 5.75
N THR A 565 -21.20 -2.65 6.06
CA THR A 565 -21.87 -2.64 7.37
C THR A 565 -22.33 -4.02 7.83
N GLU A 566 -22.75 -4.89 6.90
CA GLU A 566 -23.24 -6.23 7.19
C GLU A 566 -22.20 -7.33 6.92
N THR A 567 -21.05 -6.96 6.38
CA THR A 567 -19.95 -7.85 6.01
C THR A 567 -18.68 -7.55 6.82
N LEU A 568 -17.73 -6.82 6.22
CA LEU A 568 -16.39 -6.58 6.75
C LEU A 568 -16.42 -5.88 8.11
N ALA A 569 -17.35 -4.95 8.33
CA ALA A 569 -17.52 -4.27 9.62
C ALA A 569 -17.94 -5.21 10.76
N LYS A 570 -18.51 -6.38 10.43
CA LYS A 570 -18.88 -7.45 11.37
C LYS A 570 -17.89 -8.62 11.37
N GLY A 571 -16.72 -8.46 10.75
CA GLY A 571 -15.72 -9.52 10.61
C GLY A 571 -16.17 -10.68 9.71
N LYS A 572 -17.14 -10.44 8.83
CA LYS A 572 -17.59 -11.43 7.82
C LYS A 572 -16.95 -11.12 6.48
N PRO A 573 -16.34 -12.10 5.79
CA PRO A 573 -15.79 -11.88 4.45
C PRO A 573 -16.89 -11.57 3.44
N ALA A 574 -16.56 -10.78 2.42
CA ALA A 574 -17.41 -10.64 1.24
C ALA A 574 -17.37 -11.94 0.43
N ASP A 575 -18.54 -12.45 0.04
CA ASP A 575 -18.65 -13.59 -0.87
C ASP A 575 -18.40 -13.11 -2.30
N PRO A 576 -17.41 -13.67 -3.03
CA PRO A 576 -17.07 -13.20 -4.36
C PRO A 576 -18.22 -13.31 -5.36
N TYR A 577 -19.05 -14.36 -5.27
CA TYR A 577 -20.15 -14.59 -6.21
C TYR A 577 -21.29 -13.60 -5.97
N ASN A 578 -21.75 -13.46 -4.71
CA ASN A 578 -22.82 -12.55 -4.35
C ASN A 578 -22.41 -11.09 -4.52
N SER A 579 -21.13 -10.76 -4.31
CA SER A 579 -20.59 -9.43 -4.55
C SER A 579 -20.54 -9.09 -6.05
N LEU A 580 -20.26 -10.06 -6.94
CA LEU A 580 -20.37 -9.87 -8.40
C LEU A 580 -21.84 -9.75 -8.82
N LEU A 581 -22.74 -10.53 -8.22
CA LEU A 581 -24.17 -10.38 -8.45
C LEU A 581 -24.63 -8.95 -8.13
N ALA A 582 -24.11 -8.34 -7.07
CA ALA A 582 -24.41 -6.95 -6.73
C ALA A 582 -23.84 -5.92 -7.73
N LEU A 583 -22.91 -6.28 -8.62
CA LEU A 583 -22.47 -5.38 -9.69
C LEU A 583 -23.41 -5.39 -10.89
N ILE A 584 -24.16 -6.48 -11.10
CA ILE A 584 -24.97 -6.67 -12.29
C ILE A 584 -26.48 -6.67 -12.02
N ASP A 585 -26.91 -6.84 -10.76
CA ASP A 585 -28.31 -6.83 -10.33
C ASP A 585 -28.66 -5.51 -9.62
N ARG A 586 -29.55 -4.71 -10.22
CA ARG A 586 -29.83 -3.35 -9.73
C ARG A 586 -30.51 -3.31 -8.37
N ASP A 587 -31.34 -4.30 -8.06
CA ASP A 587 -32.11 -4.33 -6.82
C ASP A 587 -31.21 -4.71 -5.65
N LEU A 588 -30.34 -5.71 -5.84
CA LEU A 588 -29.30 -6.04 -4.87
C LEU A 588 -28.33 -4.87 -4.68
N ARG A 589 -27.91 -4.22 -5.77
CA ARG A 589 -27.01 -3.07 -5.70
C ARG A 589 -27.59 -1.90 -4.94
N THR A 590 -28.87 -1.62 -5.13
CA THR A 590 -29.59 -0.57 -4.40
C THR A 590 -29.60 -0.85 -2.88
N ARG A 591 -29.77 -2.10 -2.46
CA ARG A 591 -29.67 -2.48 -1.04
C ARG A 591 -28.27 -2.29 -0.48
N VAL A 592 -27.22 -2.66 -1.24
CA VAL A 592 -25.82 -2.43 -0.86
C VAL A 592 -25.55 -0.93 -0.65
N ILE A 593 -25.91 -0.08 -1.61
CA ILE A 593 -25.71 1.37 -1.53
C ILE A 593 -26.47 1.96 -0.33
N LYS A 594 -27.72 1.55 -0.13
CA LYS A 594 -28.54 2.00 1.01
C LYS A 594 -27.92 1.58 2.35
N SER A 595 -27.43 0.35 2.44
CA SER A 595 -26.81 -0.18 3.65
C SER A 595 -25.53 0.57 4.01
N ASN A 596 -24.66 0.83 3.03
CA ASN A 596 -23.44 1.62 3.23
C ASN A 596 -23.79 3.06 3.67
N ALA A 597 -24.76 3.70 3.00
CA ALA A 597 -25.17 5.07 3.30
C ALA A 597 -25.82 5.25 4.68
N ALA A 598 -26.35 4.17 5.27
CA ALA A 598 -26.96 4.19 6.59
C ALA A 598 -25.93 4.24 7.74
N SER A 599 -24.67 3.88 7.49
CA SER A 599 -23.61 3.96 8.50
C SER A 599 -22.86 5.29 8.43
N PRO A 600 -22.84 6.08 9.53
CA PRO A 600 -22.05 7.30 9.60
C PRO A 600 -20.55 7.06 9.39
N ASP A 601 -20.02 5.93 9.89
CA ASP A 601 -18.60 5.60 9.80
C ASP A 601 -18.20 5.31 8.34
N VAL A 602 -18.96 4.46 7.65
CA VAL A 602 -18.73 4.10 6.24
C VAL A 602 -18.90 5.34 5.34
N LYS A 603 -19.88 6.19 5.64
CA LYS A 603 -20.09 7.47 4.93
C LYS A 603 -18.94 8.45 5.14
N ALA A 604 -18.37 8.52 6.35
CA ALA A 604 -17.28 9.43 6.67
C ALA A 604 -15.99 9.11 5.91
N VAL A 605 -15.78 7.84 5.57
CA VAL A 605 -14.64 7.37 4.76
C VAL A 605 -14.99 7.17 3.28
N ARG A 606 -16.17 7.65 2.86
CA ARG A 606 -16.62 7.69 1.46
C ARG A 606 -16.70 6.34 0.78
N ILE A 607 -17.19 5.34 1.49
CA ILE A 607 -17.50 4.05 0.88
C ILE A 607 -18.98 4.03 0.53
N THR A 608 -19.28 3.88 -0.75
CA THR A 608 -20.63 4.01 -1.29
C THR A 608 -21.10 2.72 -1.92
N GLY A 609 -20.21 2.01 -2.60
CA GLY A 609 -20.57 0.95 -3.52
C GLY A 609 -21.30 1.49 -4.75
N LYS A 610 -21.19 2.76 -5.12
CA LYS A 610 -21.77 3.26 -6.39
C LYS A 610 -20.82 2.96 -7.55
N GLY A 611 -21.36 2.75 -8.74
CA GLY A 611 -20.58 2.50 -9.95
C GLY A 611 -21.45 2.47 -11.20
N HIS A 612 -20.91 1.96 -12.30
CA HIS A 612 -21.57 2.01 -13.60
C HIS A 612 -22.86 1.16 -13.61
N GLU A 613 -23.86 1.60 -14.37
CA GLU A 613 -25.21 1.00 -14.39
C GLU A 613 -25.42 0.03 -15.57
N PHE A 614 -24.48 -0.89 -15.77
CA PHE A 614 -24.58 -1.97 -16.77
C PHE A 614 -25.25 -3.19 -16.15
N TRP A 615 -26.58 -3.24 -16.24
CA TRP A 615 -27.38 -4.26 -15.58
C TRP A 615 -27.58 -5.51 -16.42
N ILE A 616 -27.34 -6.67 -15.81
CA ILE A 616 -27.72 -7.98 -16.29
C ILE A 616 -28.72 -8.50 -15.27
N ASP A 617 -30.00 -8.16 -15.46
CA ASP A 617 -31.09 -8.54 -14.57
C ASP A 617 -32.41 -8.68 -15.33
N PRO A 618 -33.48 -9.21 -14.71
CA PRO A 618 -34.78 -9.38 -15.38
C PRO A 618 -35.38 -8.08 -15.92
N LYS A 619 -35.08 -6.95 -15.30
CA LYS A 619 -35.57 -5.62 -15.74
C LYS A 619 -34.85 -5.13 -17.00
N SER A 620 -33.64 -5.65 -17.28
CA SER A 620 -32.91 -5.48 -18.54
C SER A 620 -33.14 -6.62 -19.55
N GLY A 621 -34.09 -7.53 -19.28
CA GLY A 621 -34.40 -8.64 -20.19
C GLY A 621 -33.46 -9.85 -20.10
N PHE A 622 -32.66 -9.96 -19.02
CA PHE A 622 -31.81 -11.13 -18.76
C PHE A 622 -32.41 -12.01 -17.67
N SER A 623 -32.39 -13.32 -17.89
CA SER A 623 -32.84 -14.31 -16.91
C SER A 623 -31.84 -14.48 -15.75
N LYS A 624 -32.32 -15.03 -14.62
CA LYS A 624 -31.43 -15.42 -13.50
C LYS A 624 -30.39 -16.48 -13.91
N LYS A 625 -30.72 -17.30 -14.91
CA LYS A 625 -29.78 -18.27 -15.50
C LYS A 625 -28.64 -17.54 -16.21
N GLU A 626 -28.95 -16.50 -16.97
CA GLU A 626 -27.94 -15.66 -17.64
C GLU A 626 -27.08 -14.87 -16.63
N GLN A 627 -27.68 -14.37 -15.54
CA GLN A 627 -26.92 -13.77 -14.44
C GLN A 627 -25.87 -14.73 -13.87
N LYS A 628 -26.31 -15.95 -13.52
CA LYS A 628 -25.41 -17.01 -13.04
C LYS A 628 -24.33 -17.33 -14.05
N ALA A 629 -24.70 -17.49 -15.32
CA ALA A 629 -23.77 -17.79 -16.40
C ALA A 629 -22.68 -16.72 -16.54
N VAL A 630 -23.04 -15.43 -16.46
CA VAL A 630 -22.05 -14.35 -16.52
C VAL A 630 -21.09 -14.39 -15.33
N ILE A 631 -21.57 -14.68 -14.12
CA ILE A 631 -20.71 -14.77 -12.93
C ILE A 631 -19.79 -15.98 -13.05
N ASP A 632 -20.30 -17.13 -13.50
CA ASP A 632 -19.51 -18.33 -13.79
C ASP A 632 -18.39 -18.02 -14.80
N TYR A 633 -18.70 -17.25 -15.86
CA TYR A 633 -17.72 -16.80 -16.84
C TYR A 633 -16.65 -15.90 -16.22
N LEU A 634 -17.05 -14.87 -15.45
CA LEU A 634 -16.14 -13.96 -14.77
C LEU A 634 -15.20 -14.68 -13.78
N MET A 635 -15.71 -15.65 -13.03
CA MET A 635 -14.92 -16.48 -12.12
C MET A 635 -13.97 -17.44 -12.85
N SER A 636 -14.21 -17.72 -14.14
CA SER A 636 -13.39 -18.65 -14.93
C SER A 636 -12.19 -17.98 -15.61
N LEU A 637 -12.13 -16.64 -15.62
CA LEU A 637 -11.12 -15.88 -16.34
C LEU A 637 -9.71 -16.20 -15.81
N GLN A 638 -8.78 -16.42 -16.74
CA GLN A 638 -7.40 -16.81 -16.46
C GLN A 638 -6.43 -15.91 -17.22
N MET A 639 -5.19 -15.87 -16.74
CA MET A 639 -4.10 -15.24 -17.47
C MET A 639 -3.95 -15.89 -18.86
N PRO A 640 -3.79 -15.08 -19.91
CA PRO A 640 -3.72 -15.56 -21.27
C PRO A 640 -2.38 -16.30 -21.50
N LYS A 641 -2.44 -17.51 -22.07
CA LYS A 641 -1.24 -18.25 -22.49
C LYS A 641 -0.54 -17.51 -23.63
N GLU A 642 0.80 -17.52 -23.63
CA GLU A 642 1.65 -16.81 -24.61
C GLU A 642 1.19 -16.97 -26.05
#